data_AF-A0A433HAE1-F1
#
_entry.id   AF-A0A433HAE1-F1
#
_cell.length_a   1.000
_cell.length_b   1.000
_cell.length_c   1.000
_cell.angle_alpha   90.00
_cell.angle_beta   90.00
_cell.angle_gamma   90.00
#
_symmetry.space_group_name_H-M   'P 1'
#
loop_
_entity.id
_entity.type
_entity.pdbx_description
1 polymer ?
#
loop_
_entity_poly.entity_id
_entity_poly.type
_entity_poly.pdbx_seq_one_letter_code
_entity_poly.pdbx_strand_id
1 'polypeptide(L)'
;MKNIIIPSLCFAVLSTAALEQTVNAAPLPTQQVSANTSIKYVNVSPGSDLSMRKSASTNAALITKLSKGTQVTVYSQSNGWSRVNVNGKTGYVSSQYLTSTKPPGTSSSTQTTTKYVNVSAESSLNLRKSVSTGSPLVARLTKGTQVTVYSESKDWSKIKVNGKEGYVSSKYLTSTNPTGSTSTKSSTSTKTPATSKYVSISAGSLNLRKSLSESASVIAKLSKGTKVTVYSESNGWARINANGKDGYVSSKYLSASNPSPTVTATKAKITTKYVSLSSGMLNMRKSASSGANIVTRIAKGTQVTVYSESNGWAKIKASGKEGYVSTKYLSATKPGTAKPVPEIKTTTKYINVSSGSLNMRSKPSTTASVLVKLEKDMPVTVYSESNGWAKIKASGKEGYVSTKYLSTTKPGTAKPVPEIKTTTKYINLSSGSLNMRSKPSTTASVLVKLAKGMQVTVYYESNGWSKIKANGKEGYVGSKYLSPSKPGVEETEPEAIPTTKYINVSAGSLNMRNKPSADGSIIVKLAKGMQVTVYSESNGWAKIKVYGEEGYVSSEYLSATKPGTSPNTDTDTDTEKTTLKFVNVSAGAALNMRSAASPTASILTKLAKDTAVTVYSEVNGWARVSANGKTGYIRSKFLVSKAPENPGNPTGTIDRMYQNYDLTLSEMTAIQMKANPQTDKDYKIYIREDGLALTSPTKGTVKGTGWRVRGGAGNNFWVVGTVSKNQTLEIKSKVEGSDGYNWFEVSYNKSWVNASPEDVTYYVDANNFVDHPINSFQFVKLSQTTHLNASEVNERILSGKGILSGKAASFISAGETYGVNEMYLISHALLETGNGTSPLATGINVNGRIVYNMYGIGAFDGTAISSGAQYAYNAGWFTPEASIIGGAQFIAQGYVNTGQDTLYKMRWNPISASINGYASHQYATDIGWASKQVKQIYNLYSLLDSYKMTLEIPKYK
;
A
#
# COMPACT_ATOMS: atom_id res chain seq x y z
N MET A 1 -13.91 -32.94 19.53
CA MET A 1 -14.09 -31.47 19.65
C MET A 1 -13.27 -30.82 18.54
N LYS A 2 -13.95 -30.23 17.54
CA LYS A 2 -13.29 -29.59 16.38
C LYS A 2 -13.01 -28.13 16.74
N ASN A 3 -11.73 -27.77 16.86
CA ASN A 3 -11.29 -26.40 17.08
C ASN A 3 -11.60 -25.56 15.84
N ILE A 4 -12.51 -24.60 15.99
CA ILE A 4 -12.75 -23.54 15.00
C ILE A 4 -11.57 -22.57 15.11
N ILE A 5 -10.74 -22.54 14.07
CA ILE A 5 -9.71 -21.51 13.89
C ILE A 5 -10.42 -20.23 13.43
N ILE A 6 -10.60 -19.28 14.35
CA ILE A 6 -10.98 -17.91 14.00
C ILE A 6 -9.70 -17.20 13.55
N PRO A 7 -9.61 -16.69 12.31
CA PRO A 7 -8.47 -15.86 11.91
C PRO A 7 -8.47 -14.59 12.77
N SER A 8 -7.50 -14.52 13.69
CA SER A 8 -7.24 -13.36 14.54
C SER A 8 -6.79 -12.19 13.69
N LEU A 9 -7.68 -11.24 13.38
CA LEU A 9 -7.33 -9.92 12.85
C LEU A 9 -8.47 -8.92 13.04
N CYS A 10 -8.98 -8.81 14.27
CA CYS A 10 -9.69 -7.62 14.73
C CYS A 10 -9.49 -7.49 16.24
N PHE A 11 -8.30 -7.02 16.65
CA PHE A 11 -8.07 -6.61 18.04
C PHE A 11 -8.55 -5.18 18.21
N ALA A 12 -9.74 -5.01 18.77
CA ALA A 12 -10.14 -3.78 19.46
C ALA A 12 -9.64 -3.86 20.90
N VAL A 13 -8.56 -3.11 21.17
CA VAL A 13 -8.09 -2.58 22.47
C VAL A 13 -8.12 -3.54 23.68
N LEU A 14 -6.94 -4.09 24.01
CA LEU A 14 -6.54 -4.36 25.40
C LEU A 14 -5.38 -3.43 25.74
N SER A 15 -5.63 -2.43 26.58
CA SER A 15 -4.58 -1.78 27.37
C SER A 15 -4.52 -2.46 28.73
N THR A 16 -3.39 -3.07 29.10
CA THR A 16 -3.17 -3.58 30.47
C THR A 16 -2.02 -2.87 31.18
N ALA A 17 -2.33 -2.49 32.42
CA ALA A 17 -1.51 -2.30 33.63
C ALA A 17 -0.24 -1.42 33.59
N ALA A 18 -0.27 -0.32 34.36
CA ALA A 18 0.65 -0.13 35.51
C ALA A 18 0.31 1.11 36.37
N LEU A 19 0.43 0.89 37.68
CA LEU A 19 0.45 1.81 38.84
C LEU A 19 -0.87 2.39 39.36
N GLU A 20 -1.23 1.87 40.54
CA GLU A 20 -2.11 2.46 41.54
C GLU A 20 -1.64 3.86 41.94
N GLN A 21 -2.47 4.86 41.67
CA GLN A 21 -2.68 5.98 42.59
C GLN A 21 -4.17 6.30 42.60
N THR A 22 -4.73 6.26 43.80
CA THR A 22 -6.12 6.54 44.13
C THR A 22 -6.45 7.99 43.81
N VAL A 23 -7.29 8.21 42.80
CA VAL A 23 -8.08 9.43 42.66
C VAL A 23 -9.51 9.01 42.42
N ASN A 24 -10.35 9.35 43.40
CA ASN A 24 -11.79 9.08 43.42
C ASN A 24 -12.41 9.43 42.08
N ALA A 25 -12.92 8.40 41.39
CA ALA A 25 -13.90 8.61 40.34
C ALA A 25 -15.10 9.34 40.96
N ALA A 26 -15.34 10.56 40.50
CA ALA A 26 -16.59 11.25 40.77
C ALA A 26 -17.75 10.32 40.34
N PRO A 27 -18.82 10.19 41.14
CA PRO A 27 -19.95 9.36 40.77
C PRO A 27 -20.52 9.86 39.45
N LEU A 28 -20.61 8.95 38.47
CA LEU A 28 -21.32 9.20 37.23
C LEU A 28 -22.78 9.58 37.56
N PRO A 29 -23.34 10.59 36.89
CA PRO A 29 -24.66 11.10 37.19
C PRO A 29 -25.70 9.99 36.98
N THR A 30 -26.64 9.92 37.93
CA THR A 30 -27.90 9.19 37.81
C THR A 30 -28.60 9.60 36.52
N GLN A 31 -28.48 8.76 35.48
CA GLN A 31 -29.23 8.97 34.24
C GLN A 31 -30.69 8.63 34.49
N GLN A 32 -31.47 9.69 34.55
CA GLN A 32 -32.90 9.75 34.30
C GLN A 32 -33.25 8.86 33.09
N VAL A 33 -34.20 7.94 33.29
CA VAL A 33 -34.73 7.02 32.27
C VAL A 33 -35.11 7.81 31.02
N SER A 34 -34.26 7.77 30.00
CA SER A 34 -34.53 8.40 28.71
C SER A 34 -35.51 7.52 27.97
N ALA A 35 -36.75 7.97 27.88
CA ALA A 35 -37.82 7.28 27.17
C ALA A 35 -37.40 7.03 25.71
N ASN A 36 -37.46 5.78 25.27
CA ASN A 36 -37.21 5.37 23.89
C ASN A 36 -38.10 6.16 22.92
N THR A 37 -37.53 7.19 22.28
CA THR A 37 -38.24 7.95 21.26
C THR A 37 -38.08 7.29 19.90
N SER A 38 -39.18 7.15 19.15
CA SER A 38 -39.14 6.62 17.77
C SER A 38 -39.70 7.64 16.79
N ILE A 39 -39.09 7.76 15.60
CA ILE A 39 -39.62 8.60 14.52
C ILE A 39 -40.67 7.78 13.77
N LYS A 40 -41.88 8.33 13.61
CA LYS A 40 -42.95 7.77 12.79
C LYS A 40 -43.51 8.82 11.83
N TYR A 41 -44.30 8.37 10.87
CA TYR A 41 -44.97 9.21 9.89
C TYR A 41 -46.47 9.02 9.93
N VAL A 42 -47.22 10.10 9.69
CA VAL A 42 -48.68 10.05 9.60
C VAL A 42 -49.12 9.30 8.35
N ASN A 43 -49.93 8.25 8.50
CA ASN A 43 -50.52 7.47 7.42
C ASN A 43 -52.04 7.52 7.48
N VAL A 44 -52.60 8.57 6.88
CA VAL A 44 -54.03 8.74 6.65
C VAL A 44 -54.33 8.68 5.15
N SER A 45 -55.60 8.56 4.77
CA SER A 45 -56.01 8.63 3.36
C SER A 45 -55.58 9.95 2.70
N PRO A 46 -55.23 9.96 1.40
CA PRO A 46 -54.89 11.20 0.70
C PRO A 46 -56.00 12.25 0.84
N GLY A 47 -55.64 13.49 1.22
CA GLY A 47 -56.59 14.58 1.47
C GLY A 47 -57.25 14.58 2.86
N SER A 48 -56.95 13.60 3.72
CA SER A 48 -57.36 13.59 5.13
C SER A 48 -56.24 14.06 6.06
N ASP A 49 -56.60 14.46 7.28
CA ASP A 49 -55.67 14.87 8.33
C ASP A 49 -55.84 14.05 9.62
N LEU A 50 -54.72 13.78 10.29
CA LEU A 50 -54.69 13.20 11.63
C LEU A 50 -54.80 14.29 12.70
N SER A 51 -55.78 14.19 13.59
CA SER A 51 -55.96 15.13 14.70
C SER A 51 -55.00 14.85 15.86
N MET A 52 -54.21 15.85 16.25
CA MET A 52 -53.36 15.83 17.46
C MET A 52 -54.05 16.57 18.60
N ARG A 53 -54.20 15.92 19.76
CA ARG A 53 -55.04 16.37 20.87
C ARG A 53 -54.28 16.53 22.18
N LYS A 54 -54.86 17.24 23.15
CA LYS A 54 -54.23 17.55 24.45
C LYS A 54 -54.09 16.34 25.39
N SER A 55 -54.96 15.33 25.25
CA SER A 55 -54.88 14.04 25.97
C SER A 55 -55.31 12.87 25.07
N ALA A 56 -55.07 11.63 25.51
CA ALA A 56 -55.35 10.39 24.78
C ALA A 56 -56.86 10.06 24.69
N SER A 57 -57.66 10.96 24.09
CA SER A 57 -59.10 10.82 23.93
C SER A 57 -59.59 11.57 22.69
N THR A 58 -60.60 11.02 22.00
CA THR A 58 -61.25 11.69 20.84
C THR A 58 -62.04 12.94 21.23
N ASN A 59 -62.43 13.07 22.50
CA ASN A 59 -63.15 14.23 23.05
C ASN A 59 -62.20 15.32 23.58
N ALA A 60 -60.88 15.06 23.60
CA ALA A 60 -59.90 16.03 24.09
C ALA A 60 -59.70 17.19 23.10
N ALA A 61 -59.37 18.38 23.63
CA ALA A 61 -59.14 19.58 22.84
C ALA A 61 -58.12 19.36 21.71
N LEU A 62 -58.45 19.83 20.50
CA LEU A 62 -57.61 19.72 19.31
C LEU A 62 -56.46 20.73 19.40
N ILE A 63 -55.22 20.27 19.21
CA ILE A 63 -54.01 21.11 19.14
C ILE A 63 -53.73 21.50 17.69
N THR A 64 -53.69 20.53 16.78
CA THR A 64 -53.44 20.74 15.35
C THR A 64 -53.88 19.52 14.52
N LYS A 65 -53.91 19.68 13.21
CA LYS A 65 -54.08 18.62 12.22
C LYS A 65 -52.74 18.32 11.54
N LEU A 66 -52.48 17.03 11.27
CA LEU A 66 -51.24 16.53 10.68
C LEU A 66 -51.56 15.80 9.37
N SER A 67 -50.97 16.25 8.26
CA SER A 67 -51.20 15.66 6.94
C SER A 67 -50.40 14.37 6.74
N LYS A 68 -50.83 13.53 5.78
CA LYS A 68 -50.12 12.29 5.40
C LYS A 68 -48.64 12.55 5.10
N GLY A 69 -47.76 11.75 5.68
CA GLY A 69 -46.31 11.85 5.54
C GLY A 69 -45.64 12.84 6.50
N THR A 70 -46.41 13.54 7.36
CA THR A 70 -45.86 14.37 8.43
C THR A 70 -45.04 13.52 9.40
N GLN A 71 -43.79 13.91 9.64
CA GLN A 71 -42.91 13.24 10.59
C GLN A 71 -43.26 13.64 12.02
N VAL A 72 -43.31 12.67 12.93
CA VAL A 72 -43.60 12.86 14.35
C VAL A 72 -42.59 12.10 15.20
N THR A 73 -42.16 12.68 16.30
CA THR A 73 -41.35 11.98 17.31
C THR A 73 -42.27 11.39 18.35
N VAL A 74 -42.32 10.06 18.48
CA VAL A 74 -43.18 9.34 19.43
C VAL A 74 -42.41 9.10 20.73
N TYR A 75 -42.91 9.63 21.83
CA TYR A 75 -42.34 9.46 23.18
C TYR A 75 -42.86 8.20 23.89
N SER A 76 -44.13 7.84 23.66
CA SER A 76 -44.75 6.66 24.27
C SER A 76 -46.00 6.24 23.48
N GLN A 77 -46.35 4.96 23.56
CA GLN A 77 -47.59 4.41 22.99
C GLN A 77 -48.32 3.57 24.05
N SER A 78 -49.60 3.84 24.27
CA SER A 78 -50.45 3.06 25.18
C SER A 78 -51.92 3.21 24.79
N ASN A 79 -52.70 2.12 24.95
CA ASN A 79 -54.15 2.11 24.70
C ASN A 79 -54.58 2.69 23.34
N GLY A 80 -53.82 2.39 22.27
CA GLY A 80 -54.14 2.88 20.92
C GLY A 80 -53.78 4.35 20.64
N TRP A 81 -53.15 5.04 21.60
CA TRP A 81 -52.68 6.43 21.45
C TRP A 81 -51.16 6.54 21.54
N SER A 82 -50.60 7.50 20.81
CA SER A 82 -49.19 7.83 20.79
C SER A 82 -48.99 9.25 21.31
N ARG A 83 -48.14 9.45 22.32
CA ARG A 83 -47.70 10.78 22.74
C ARG A 83 -46.58 11.22 21.81
N VAL A 84 -46.77 12.32 21.08
CA VAL A 84 -45.88 12.76 20.00
C VAL A 84 -45.46 14.22 20.12
N ASN A 85 -44.28 14.54 19.58
CA ASN A 85 -43.83 15.90 19.31
C ASN A 85 -43.84 16.16 17.80
N VAL A 86 -44.43 17.29 17.40
CA VAL A 86 -44.34 17.81 16.03
C VAL A 86 -44.10 19.31 16.09
N ASN A 87 -43.00 19.77 15.47
CA ASN A 87 -42.62 21.19 15.40
C ASN A 87 -42.65 21.90 16.78
N GLY A 88 -42.16 21.24 17.83
CA GLY A 88 -42.09 21.80 19.19
C GLY A 88 -43.38 21.71 20.00
N LYS A 89 -44.49 21.22 19.44
CA LYS A 89 -45.75 21.00 20.17
C LYS A 89 -45.90 19.53 20.56
N THR A 90 -46.24 19.26 21.82
CA THR A 90 -46.49 17.91 22.33
C THR A 90 -47.99 17.64 22.44
N GLY A 91 -48.43 16.48 21.96
CA GLY A 91 -49.83 16.07 22.00
C GLY A 91 -50.01 14.56 21.81
N TYR A 92 -51.25 14.11 21.71
CA TYR A 92 -51.62 12.72 21.53
C TYR A 92 -52.31 12.51 20.17
N VAL A 93 -51.89 11.50 19.43
CA VAL A 93 -52.50 11.07 18.17
C VAL A 93 -52.86 9.59 18.22
N SER A 94 -53.82 9.15 17.42
CA SER A 94 -54.16 7.71 17.36
C SER A 94 -53.03 6.92 16.69
N SER A 95 -52.54 5.89 17.37
CA SER A 95 -51.36 5.10 16.97
C SER A 95 -51.55 4.36 15.66
N GLN A 96 -52.79 4.00 15.29
CA GLN A 96 -53.11 3.26 14.07
C GLN A 96 -52.79 4.05 12.78
N TYR A 97 -52.71 5.38 12.88
CA TYR A 97 -52.36 6.25 11.76
C TYR A 97 -50.89 6.67 11.78
N LEU A 98 -50.04 5.97 12.54
CA LEU A 98 -48.60 6.15 12.53
C LEU A 98 -47.90 4.92 11.99
N THR A 99 -46.98 5.13 11.04
CA THR A 99 -46.16 4.08 10.44
C THR A 99 -44.68 4.41 10.60
N SER A 100 -43.84 3.37 10.71
CA SER A 100 -42.38 3.53 10.82
C SER A 100 -41.74 3.91 9.49
N THR A 101 -42.40 3.64 8.36
CA THR A 101 -41.94 3.99 7.01
C THR A 101 -42.74 5.17 6.48
N LYS A 102 -42.09 6.20 5.93
CA LYS A 102 -42.81 7.36 5.37
C LYS A 102 -43.77 6.85 4.29
N PRO A 103 -45.10 6.95 4.49
CA PRO A 103 -46.03 6.47 3.49
C PRO A 103 -45.81 7.31 2.23
N PRO A 104 -45.85 6.69 1.03
CA PRO A 104 -45.62 7.40 -0.21
C PRO A 104 -46.55 8.60 -0.22
N GLY A 105 -45.95 9.79 -0.20
CA GLY A 105 -46.70 11.00 -0.40
C GLY A 105 -47.40 10.87 -1.75
N THR A 106 -48.59 11.44 -1.87
CA THR A 106 -49.05 11.94 -3.17
C THR A 106 -48.12 13.09 -3.59
N SER A 107 -46.86 12.73 -3.82
CA SER A 107 -45.81 13.51 -4.41
C SER A 107 -45.60 12.83 -5.74
N SER A 108 -46.42 13.24 -6.70
CA SER A 108 -46.09 13.14 -8.11
C SER A 108 -44.62 13.53 -8.23
N SER A 109 -43.76 12.57 -8.62
CA SER A 109 -42.46 12.91 -9.14
C SER A 109 -42.74 13.83 -10.32
N THR A 110 -42.56 15.13 -10.15
CA THR A 110 -42.69 16.05 -11.27
C THR A 110 -41.49 15.79 -12.17
N GLN A 111 -41.65 14.84 -13.10
CA GLN A 111 -40.90 14.85 -14.33
C GLN A 111 -41.18 16.20 -14.97
N THR A 112 -40.20 17.09 -14.91
CA THR A 112 -40.34 18.37 -15.56
C THR A 112 -39.98 18.19 -17.03
N THR A 113 -40.90 18.54 -17.92
CA THR A 113 -40.64 18.54 -19.36
C THR A 113 -40.35 19.96 -19.84
N THR A 114 -39.45 20.09 -20.81
CA THR A 114 -39.22 21.37 -21.48
C THR A 114 -40.20 21.50 -22.65
N LYS A 115 -40.95 22.60 -22.70
CA LYS A 115 -41.84 22.96 -23.83
C LYS A 115 -41.59 24.38 -24.30
N TYR A 116 -42.14 24.73 -25.45
CA TYR A 116 -42.07 26.04 -26.07
C TYR A 116 -43.46 26.65 -26.20
N VAL A 117 -43.57 27.96 -26.02
CA VAL A 117 -44.82 28.69 -26.24
C VAL A 117 -45.13 28.72 -27.74
N ASN A 118 -46.32 28.26 -28.13
CA ASN A 118 -46.82 28.23 -29.50
C ASN A 118 -48.08 29.10 -29.62
N VAL A 119 -47.86 30.40 -29.86
CA VAL A 119 -48.89 31.40 -30.16
C VAL A 119 -48.57 32.04 -31.52
N SER A 120 -49.47 32.85 -32.10
CA SER A 120 -49.15 33.61 -33.32
C SER A 120 -48.01 34.61 -33.05
N ALA A 121 -47.28 35.00 -34.09
CA ALA A 121 -46.04 35.77 -33.97
C ALA A 121 -46.20 37.11 -33.19
N GLU A 122 -47.38 37.70 -33.23
CA GLU A 122 -47.71 38.97 -32.56
C GLU A 122 -48.46 38.80 -31.22
N SER A 123 -48.79 37.56 -30.84
CA SER A 123 -49.50 37.26 -29.60
C SER A 123 -48.57 36.91 -28.44
N SER A 124 -49.11 36.99 -27.22
CA SER A 124 -48.43 36.53 -26.02
C SER A 124 -49.33 35.66 -25.13
N LEU A 125 -48.72 34.68 -24.48
CA LEU A 125 -49.35 33.77 -23.53
C LEU A 125 -49.24 34.33 -22.12
N ASN A 126 -50.38 34.52 -21.45
CA ASN A 126 -50.43 35.04 -20.09
C ASN A 126 -50.05 33.94 -19.07
N LEU A 127 -49.01 34.19 -18.28
CA LEU A 127 -48.66 33.42 -17.08
C LEU A 127 -49.42 33.99 -15.88
N ARG A 128 -50.17 33.15 -15.16
CA ARG A 128 -51.07 33.58 -14.08
C ARG A 128 -50.77 32.92 -12.74
N LYS A 129 -51.21 33.53 -11.62
CA LYS A 129 -50.97 32.99 -10.28
C LYS A 129 -51.73 31.69 -9.97
N SER A 130 -52.87 31.44 -10.62
CA SER A 130 -53.72 30.25 -10.44
C SER A 130 -54.40 29.82 -11.75
N VAL A 131 -55.02 28.64 -11.78
CA VAL A 131 -55.66 27.99 -12.95
C VAL A 131 -56.99 28.65 -13.38
N SER A 132 -56.98 29.96 -13.59
CA SER A 132 -58.16 30.73 -14.02
C SER A 132 -57.77 31.89 -14.92
N THR A 133 -58.60 32.18 -15.93
CA THR A 133 -58.43 33.32 -16.84
C THR A 133 -58.63 34.67 -16.15
N GLY A 134 -59.28 34.71 -14.98
CA GLY A 134 -59.42 35.90 -14.13
C GLY A 134 -58.30 36.09 -13.11
N SER A 135 -57.36 35.14 -13.02
CA SER A 135 -56.27 35.18 -12.03
C SER A 135 -55.22 36.24 -12.37
N PRO A 136 -54.62 36.92 -11.37
CA PRO A 136 -53.61 37.95 -11.58
C PRO A 136 -52.47 37.51 -12.50
N LEU A 137 -52.07 38.39 -13.41
CA LEU A 137 -50.97 38.18 -14.34
C LEU A 137 -49.61 38.24 -13.62
N VAL A 138 -48.75 37.27 -13.92
CA VAL A 138 -47.37 37.16 -13.43
C VAL A 138 -46.38 37.62 -14.51
N ALA A 139 -46.64 37.26 -15.78
CA ALA A 139 -45.85 37.64 -16.96
C ALA A 139 -46.62 37.37 -18.27
N ARG A 140 -46.10 37.87 -19.40
CA ARG A 140 -46.52 37.51 -20.77
C ARG A 140 -45.37 36.84 -21.50
N LEU A 141 -45.64 35.74 -22.19
CA LEU A 141 -44.64 34.89 -22.85
C LEU A 141 -44.86 34.91 -24.37
N THR A 142 -43.82 35.15 -25.15
CA THR A 142 -43.90 35.22 -26.62
C THR A 142 -43.70 33.85 -27.26
N LYS A 143 -44.07 33.69 -28.54
CA LYS A 143 -43.82 32.46 -29.32
C LYS A 143 -42.34 32.03 -29.22
N GLY A 144 -42.10 30.74 -29.07
CA GLY A 144 -40.76 30.16 -28.93
C GLY A 144 -40.14 30.28 -27.54
N THR A 145 -40.81 30.95 -26.57
CA THR A 145 -40.31 31.02 -25.19
C THR A 145 -40.24 29.62 -24.58
N GLN A 146 -39.05 29.21 -24.14
CA GLN A 146 -38.82 27.94 -23.47
C GLN A 146 -39.35 27.99 -22.03
N VAL A 147 -40.13 26.99 -21.63
CA VAL A 147 -40.72 26.88 -20.28
C VAL A 147 -40.49 25.48 -19.71
N THR A 148 -40.29 25.41 -18.39
CA THR A 148 -40.21 24.15 -17.65
C THR A 148 -41.60 23.81 -17.10
N VAL A 149 -42.21 22.71 -17.53
CA VAL A 149 -43.55 22.29 -17.12
C VAL A 149 -43.45 21.35 -15.93
N TYR A 150 -44.04 21.73 -14.79
CA TYR A 150 -44.08 20.91 -13.58
C TYR A 150 -45.29 19.98 -13.52
N SER A 151 -46.43 20.42 -14.07
CA SER A 151 -47.65 19.63 -14.14
C SER A 151 -48.49 20.11 -15.30
N GLU A 152 -49.08 19.20 -16.06
CA GLU A 152 -49.91 19.50 -17.23
C GLU A 152 -51.28 18.82 -17.08
N SER A 153 -52.34 19.62 -17.20
CA SER A 153 -53.71 19.13 -17.41
C SER A 153 -54.17 19.51 -18.82
N LYS A 154 -55.32 18.98 -19.24
CA LYS A 154 -55.93 19.27 -20.54
C LYS A 154 -56.03 20.78 -20.83
N ASP A 155 -56.26 21.59 -19.80
CA ASP A 155 -56.54 23.02 -19.94
C ASP A 155 -55.40 23.92 -19.42
N TRP A 156 -54.68 23.51 -18.37
CA TRP A 156 -53.67 24.33 -17.70
C TRP A 156 -52.37 23.58 -17.40
N SER A 157 -51.25 24.26 -17.60
CA SER A 157 -49.91 23.80 -17.28
C SER A 157 -49.29 24.70 -16.22
N LYS A 158 -48.77 24.12 -15.13
CA LYS A 158 -47.94 24.82 -14.15
C LYS A 158 -46.51 24.86 -14.68
N ILE A 159 -45.96 26.05 -14.85
CA ILE A 159 -44.66 26.24 -15.50
C ILE A 159 -43.71 27.15 -14.70
N LYS A 160 -42.40 27.00 -14.90
CA LYS A 160 -41.36 27.98 -14.57
C LYS A 160 -40.83 28.63 -15.82
N VAL A 161 -40.64 29.94 -15.76
CA VAL A 161 -39.90 30.70 -16.79
C VAL A 161 -39.28 31.93 -16.17
N ASN A 162 -37.98 32.15 -16.43
CA ASN A 162 -37.22 33.28 -15.90
C ASN A 162 -37.35 33.47 -14.37
N GLY A 163 -37.34 32.36 -13.61
CA GLY A 163 -37.45 32.36 -12.15
C GLY A 163 -38.87 32.62 -11.60
N LYS A 164 -39.87 32.89 -12.45
CA LYS A 164 -41.27 33.05 -12.05
C LYS A 164 -42.05 31.77 -12.27
N GLU A 165 -42.90 31.42 -11.30
CA GLU A 165 -43.79 30.27 -11.36
C GLU A 165 -45.25 30.73 -11.53
N GLY A 166 -46.02 29.97 -12.32
CA GLY A 166 -47.43 30.25 -12.55
C GLY A 166 -48.09 29.23 -13.47
N TYR A 167 -49.31 29.52 -13.89
CA TYR A 167 -50.13 28.66 -14.73
C TYR A 167 -50.38 29.31 -16.09
N VAL A 168 -50.23 28.54 -17.17
CA VAL A 168 -50.53 28.93 -18.55
C VAL A 168 -51.50 27.92 -19.17
N SER A 169 -52.19 28.28 -20.25
CA SER A 169 -53.05 27.32 -20.94
C SER A 169 -52.21 26.29 -21.73
N SER A 170 -52.45 24.99 -21.49
CA SER A 170 -51.66 23.90 -22.08
C SER A 170 -51.71 23.86 -23.61
N LYS A 171 -52.81 24.33 -24.22
CA LYS A 171 -53.00 24.35 -25.69
C LYS A 171 -51.98 25.18 -26.46
N TYR A 172 -51.25 26.07 -25.77
CA TYR A 172 -50.24 26.93 -26.36
C TYR A 172 -48.83 26.50 -25.99
N LEU A 173 -48.63 25.25 -25.56
CA LEU A 173 -47.32 24.66 -25.32
C LEU A 173 -47.07 23.51 -26.30
N THR A 174 -45.88 23.48 -26.89
CA THR A 174 -45.43 22.41 -27.80
C THR A 174 -44.09 21.84 -27.34
N SER A 175 -43.84 20.57 -27.61
CA SER A 175 -42.56 19.91 -27.28
C SER A 175 -41.43 20.24 -28.26
N THR A 176 -41.75 20.84 -29.41
CA THR A 176 -40.79 21.19 -30.48
C THR A 176 -40.76 22.69 -30.71
N ASN A 177 -39.57 23.29 -30.84
CA ASN A 177 -39.44 24.73 -31.03
C ASN A 177 -40.06 25.15 -32.39
N PRO A 178 -41.11 26.00 -32.43
CA PRO A 178 -41.93 26.19 -33.62
C PRO A 178 -41.35 27.11 -34.72
N THR A 179 -40.02 27.16 -34.94
CA THR A 179 -39.43 27.99 -36.03
C THR A 179 -38.09 27.48 -36.55
N GLY A 180 -38.00 27.25 -37.87
CA GLY A 180 -36.77 27.05 -38.65
C GLY A 180 -36.47 28.21 -39.61
N SER A 181 -35.17 28.51 -39.76
CA SER A 181 -34.42 29.20 -40.83
C SER A 181 -34.97 30.48 -41.50
N THR A 182 -34.33 31.64 -41.25
CA THR A 182 -33.55 32.43 -42.25
C THR A 182 -32.89 33.69 -41.62
N SER A 183 -31.88 34.19 -42.34
CA SER A 183 -30.81 35.15 -42.00
C SER A 183 -31.19 36.60 -41.63
N THR A 184 -30.57 37.18 -40.58
CA THR A 184 -29.66 38.37 -40.59
C THR A 184 -29.57 39.09 -39.22
N LYS A 185 -28.32 39.40 -38.83
CA LYS A 185 -27.76 40.37 -37.86
C LYS A 185 -28.55 40.88 -36.63
N SER A 186 -27.89 40.64 -35.47
CA SER A 186 -27.63 41.55 -34.33
C SER A 186 -28.72 41.65 -33.25
N SER A 187 -29.00 40.58 -32.50
CA SER A 187 -28.34 40.11 -31.26
C SER A 187 -28.74 40.84 -29.97
N THR A 188 -29.79 40.30 -29.37
CA THR A 188 -30.24 40.44 -27.98
C THR A 188 -29.28 39.73 -27.00
N SER A 189 -29.15 40.28 -25.80
CA SER A 189 -28.41 39.70 -24.68
C SER A 189 -29.35 39.06 -23.66
N THR A 190 -29.21 37.77 -23.39
CA THR A 190 -29.56 37.15 -22.09
C THR A 190 -28.64 35.94 -21.83
N LYS A 191 -28.22 35.84 -20.57
CA LYS A 191 -27.01 35.17 -20.07
C LYS A 191 -27.15 33.65 -19.90
N THR A 192 -26.20 32.92 -20.48
CA THR A 192 -25.83 31.51 -20.23
C THR A 192 -24.87 31.43 -19.02
N PRO A 193 -24.74 30.29 -18.30
CA PRO A 193 -23.88 30.18 -17.13
C PRO A 193 -22.42 30.47 -17.49
N ALA A 194 -21.82 31.41 -16.76
CA ALA A 194 -20.51 31.92 -17.09
C ALA A 194 -19.42 30.96 -16.57
N THR A 195 -18.52 30.53 -17.45
CA THR A 195 -17.39 29.65 -17.08
C THR A 195 -16.08 30.45 -17.06
N SER A 196 -15.20 30.21 -16.08
CA SER A 196 -13.91 30.89 -16.00
C SER A 196 -12.87 30.20 -16.88
N LYS A 197 -12.19 30.95 -17.77
CA LYS A 197 -11.04 30.50 -18.58
C LYS A 197 -9.85 31.47 -18.45
N TYR A 198 -8.72 31.15 -19.08
CA TYR A 198 -7.49 31.95 -19.06
C TYR A 198 -6.94 32.19 -20.47
N VAL A 199 -6.32 33.36 -20.70
CA VAL A 199 -5.68 33.70 -21.97
C VAL A 199 -4.40 32.89 -22.19
N SER A 200 -4.34 32.08 -23.26
CA SER A 200 -3.22 31.20 -23.63
C SER A 200 -2.63 31.61 -24.99
N ILE A 201 -1.57 32.40 -24.96
CA ILE A 201 -0.80 32.87 -26.14
C ILE A 201 0.70 32.67 -25.89
N SER A 202 1.48 32.44 -26.95
CA SER A 202 2.93 32.16 -26.86
C SER A 202 3.79 33.41 -26.61
N ALA A 203 3.39 34.56 -27.14
CA ALA A 203 3.99 35.87 -26.91
C ALA A 203 2.99 37.01 -27.24
N GLY A 204 3.20 38.21 -26.68
CA GLY A 204 2.37 39.39 -26.96
C GLY A 204 1.10 39.50 -26.11
N SER A 205 0.03 40.07 -26.67
CA SER A 205 -1.26 40.29 -26.01
C SER A 205 -2.44 39.90 -26.90
N LEU A 206 -3.50 39.32 -26.32
CA LEU A 206 -4.73 38.97 -27.00
C LEU A 206 -5.67 40.19 -27.10
N ASN A 207 -6.12 40.53 -28.31
CA ASN A 207 -7.02 41.65 -28.54
C ASN A 207 -8.46 41.30 -28.13
N LEU A 208 -9.03 42.06 -27.18
CA LEU A 208 -10.46 42.08 -26.87
C LEU A 208 -11.16 43.06 -27.84
N ARG A 209 -12.14 42.60 -28.59
CA ARG A 209 -12.79 43.36 -29.68
C ARG A 209 -14.27 43.64 -29.39
N LYS A 210 -14.81 44.67 -30.05
CA LYS A 210 -16.21 45.11 -29.86
C LYS A 210 -17.25 44.17 -30.49
N SER A 211 -16.88 43.39 -31.50
CA SER A 211 -17.76 42.41 -32.18
C SER A 211 -16.98 41.19 -32.71
N LEU A 212 -17.71 40.17 -33.19
CA LEU A 212 -17.23 38.86 -33.69
C LEU A 212 -16.47 38.96 -35.04
N SER A 213 -15.49 39.86 -35.16
CA SER A 213 -14.73 40.08 -36.41
C SER A 213 -13.28 40.44 -36.15
N GLU A 214 -12.37 39.96 -37.01
CA GLU A 214 -10.95 40.33 -36.97
C GLU A 214 -10.69 41.79 -37.38
N SER A 215 -11.62 42.41 -38.11
CA SER A 215 -11.59 43.84 -38.47
C SER A 215 -12.26 44.75 -37.43
N ALA A 216 -12.87 44.20 -36.37
CA ALA A 216 -13.53 45.00 -35.35
C ALA A 216 -12.55 45.76 -34.46
N SER A 217 -12.93 46.97 -34.03
CA SER A 217 -12.14 47.83 -33.15
C SER A 217 -11.70 47.10 -31.86
N VAL A 218 -10.41 47.21 -31.54
CA VAL A 218 -9.80 46.65 -30.31
C VAL A 218 -10.11 47.58 -29.13
N ILE A 219 -10.72 47.03 -28.07
CA ILE A 219 -11.16 47.78 -26.89
C ILE A 219 -10.31 47.48 -25.63
N ALA A 220 -9.53 46.39 -25.64
CA ALA A 220 -8.48 46.11 -24.66
C ALA A 220 -7.47 45.08 -25.21
N LYS A 221 -6.30 44.99 -24.56
CA LYS A 221 -5.28 43.97 -24.80
C LYS A 221 -5.10 43.13 -23.53
N LEU A 222 -5.20 41.81 -23.63
CA LEU A 222 -5.16 40.88 -22.50
C LEU A 222 -3.83 40.12 -22.51
N SER A 223 -3.12 40.09 -21.40
CA SER A 223 -1.86 39.35 -21.25
C SER A 223 -2.09 37.85 -21.06
N LYS A 224 -1.09 37.02 -21.38
CA LYS A 224 -1.10 35.57 -21.06
C LYS A 224 -1.41 35.35 -19.57
N GLY A 225 -2.29 34.39 -19.28
CA GLY A 225 -2.74 34.06 -17.92
C GLY A 225 -3.83 34.96 -17.36
N THR A 226 -4.30 35.97 -18.11
CA THR A 226 -5.46 36.79 -17.70
C THR A 226 -6.69 35.90 -17.55
N LYS A 227 -7.30 35.91 -16.36
CA LYS A 227 -8.56 35.20 -16.09
C LYS A 227 -9.72 35.95 -16.74
N VAL A 228 -10.59 35.22 -17.45
CA VAL A 228 -11.75 35.77 -18.16
C VAL A 228 -12.99 34.96 -17.86
N THR A 229 -14.14 35.64 -17.80
CA THR A 229 -15.45 35.02 -17.63
C THR A 229 -16.08 34.84 -19.01
N VAL A 230 -16.33 33.61 -19.44
CA VAL A 230 -16.88 33.29 -20.77
C VAL A 230 -18.39 33.11 -20.68
N TYR A 231 -19.13 33.92 -21.43
CA TYR A 231 -20.60 33.89 -21.46
C TYR A 231 -21.15 33.05 -22.60
N SER A 232 -20.43 32.95 -23.72
CA SER A 232 -20.84 32.16 -24.88
C SER A 232 -19.66 31.92 -25.82
N GLU A 233 -19.62 30.77 -26.48
CA GLU A 233 -18.67 30.46 -27.55
C GLU A 233 -19.41 30.02 -28.80
N SER A 234 -19.13 30.66 -29.93
CA SER A 234 -19.73 30.32 -31.22
C SER A 234 -18.82 30.80 -32.36
N ASN A 235 -18.71 30.02 -33.42
CA ASN A 235 -17.95 30.35 -34.62
C ASN A 235 -16.48 30.76 -34.37
N GLY A 236 -15.80 30.11 -33.41
CA GLY A 236 -14.39 30.39 -33.09
C GLY A 236 -14.14 31.63 -32.24
N TRP A 237 -15.20 32.27 -31.74
CA TRP A 237 -15.15 33.44 -30.87
C TRP A 237 -15.85 33.21 -29.54
N ALA A 238 -15.28 33.76 -28.47
CA ALA A 238 -15.83 33.77 -27.13
C ALA A 238 -16.27 35.18 -26.75
N ARG A 239 -17.52 35.34 -26.30
CA ARG A 239 -17.96 36.56 -25.61
C ARG A 239 -17.51 36.46 -24.15
N ILE A 240 -16.70 37.41 -23.71
CA ILE A 240 -16.09 37.38 -22.39
C ILE A 240 -16.26 38.69 -21.62
N ASN A 241 -16.14 38.62 -20.30
CA ASN A 241 -15.77 39.75 -19.45
C ASN A 241 -14.34 39.57 -18.94
N ALA A 242 -13.50 40.58 -19.11
CA ALA A 242 -12.16 40.65 -18.53
C ALA A 242 -11.96 42.01 -17.86
N ASN A 243 -11.66 42.01 -16.56
CA ASN A 243 -11.45 43.22 -15.75
C ASN A 243 -12.59 44.27 -15.91
N GLY A 244 -13.85 43.81 -15.96
CA GLY A 244 -15.02 44.69 -16.08
C GLY A 244 -15.36 45.16 -17.49
N LYS A 245 -14.59 44.75 -18.52
CA LYS A 245 -14.90 45.05 -19.94
C LYS A 245 -15.49 43.84 -20.66
N ASP A 246 -16.65 44.04 -21.27
CA ASP A 246 -17.30 43.06 -22.14
C ASP A 246 -16.78 43.16 -23.59
N GLY A 247 -16.47 42.03 -24.21
CA GLY A 247 -16.06 41.99 -25.61
C GLY A 247 -15.89 40.58 -26.15
N TYR A 248 -15.30 40.48 -27.33
CA TYR A 248 -15.10 39.22 -28.06
C TYR A 248 -13.61 38.95 -28.25
N VAL A 249 -13.19 37.71 -28.00
CA VAL A 249 -11.84 37.20 -28.27
C VAL A 249 -11.92 35.89 -29.05
N SER A 250 -10.86 35.51 -29.77
CA SER A 250 -10.83 34.21 -30.43
C SER A 250 -10.72 33.08 -29.39
N SER A 251 -11.63 32.10 -29.46
CA SER A 251 -11.70 30.99 -28.50
C SER A 251 -10.43 30.13 -28.49
N LYS A 252 -9.67 30.10 -29.60
CA LYS A 252 -8.43 29.31 -29.72
C LYS A 252 -7.31 29.76 -28.77
N TYR A 253 -7.43 30.96 -28.19
CA TYR A 253 -6.48 31.50 -27.23
C TYR A 253 -7.03 31.50 -25.80
N LEU A 254 -8.08 30.72 -25.52
CA LEU A 254 -8.63 30.53 -24.18
C LEU A 254 -8.43 29.09 -23.71
N SER A 255 -7.94 28.93 -22.48
CA SER A 255 -7.68 27.64 -21.84
C SER A 255 -8.49 27.50 -20.56
N ALA A 256 -8.99 26.29 -20.28
CA ALA A 256 -9.66 25.98 -19.01
C ALA A 256 -8.68 25.98 -17.82
N SER A 257 -7.40 25.72 -18.07
CA SER A 257 -6.31 25.80 -17.09
C SER A 257 -5.49 27.07 -17.29
N ASN A 258 -5.00 27.67 -16.19
CA ASN A 258 -4.15 28.86 -16.27
C ASN A 258 -2.84 28.50 -16.99
N PRO A 259 -2.57 29.03 -18.20
CA PRO A 259 -1.31 28.79 -18.89
C PRO A 259 -0.23 29.54 -18.11
N SER A 260 0.48 28.79 -17.28
CA SER A 260 1.50 29.30 -16.37
C SER A 260 2.39 30.35 -17.08
N PRO A 261 2.65 31.51 -16.44
CA PRO A 261 3.76 32.35 -16.87
C PRO A 261 5.01 31.48 -16.88
N THR A 262 5.80 31.63 -17.94
CA THR A 262 7.12 31.02 -18.04
C THR A 262 7.85 31.30 -16.73
N VAL A 263 8.32 30.21 -16.14
CA VAL A 263 8.80 30.06 -14.77
C VAL A 263 9.70 31.20 -14.33
N THR A 264 9.35 31.86 -13.23
CA THR A 264 10.28 32.44 -12.25
C THR A 264 9.53 32.38 -10.91
N ALA A 265 9.92 31.66 -9.87
CA ALA A 265 11.01 30.75 -9.65
C ALA A 265 10.44 29.60 -8.79
N THR A 266 10.55 28.36 -9.26
CA THR A 266 10.63 27.23 -8.33
C THR A 266 11.86 27.48 -7.46
N LYS A 267 11.72 27.30 -6.14
CA LYS A 267 12.85 27.29 -5.21
C LYS A 267 13.80 26.21 -5.71
N ALA A 268 14.80 26.66 -6.47
CA ALA A 268 15.68 25.75 -7.17
C ALA A 268 16.49 24.97 -6.14
N LYS A 269 16.69 23.69 -6.39
CA LYS A 269 17.60 22.86 -5.61
C LYS A 269 18.99 23.47 -5.76
N ILE A 270 19.39 24.30 -4.80
CA ILE A 270 20.72 24.89 -4.75
C ILE A 270 21.69 23.72 -4.55
N THR A 271 22.50 23.47 -5.56
CA THR A 271 23.48 22.39 -5.50
C THR A 271 24.88 22.96 -5.65
N THR A 272 25.83 22.35 -4.96
CA THR A 272 27.24 22.68 -5.08
C THR A 272 27.87 21.81 -6.15
N LYS A 273 28.55 22.42 -7.13
CA LYS A 273 29.33 21.73 -8.16
C LYS A 273 30.73 22.33 -8.24
N TYR A 274 31.59 21.74 -9.08
CA TYR A 274 32.97 22.14 -9.29
C TYR A 274 33.27 22.34 -10.77
N VAL A 275 34.12 23.30 -11.11
CA VAL A 275 34.55 23.54 -12.50
C VAL A 275 35.48 22.42 -12.97
N SER A 276 35.08 21.72 -14.04
CA SER A 276 35.77 20.59 -14.65
C SER A 276 36.22 20.91 -16.08
N LEU A 277 37.51 21.21 -16.23
CA LEU A 277 38.19 21.48 -17.49
C LEU A 277 39.42 20.59 -17.64
N SER A 278 39.77 20.19 -18.86
CA SER A 278 41.02 19.49 -19.17
C SER A 278 42.22 20.43 -18.99
N SER A 279 42.10 21.69 -19.42
CA SER A 279 43.06 22.79 -19.22
C SER A 279 42.35 24.15 -19.33
N GLY A 280 42.98 25.23 -18.84
CA GLY A 280 42.47 26.61 -18.94
C GLY A 280 41.45 27.05 -17.88
N MET A 281 40.80 28.18 -18.12
CA MET A 281 39.78 28.78 -17.23
C MET A 281 38.39 28.81 -17.90
N LEU A 282 37.33 28.65 -17.10
CA LEU A 282 35.94 28.66 -17.56
C LEU A 282 35.40 30.09 -17.64
N ASN A 283 34.95 30.51 -18.82
CA ASN A 283 34.29 31.81 -18.99
C ASN A 283 32.88 31.79 -18.35
N MET A 284 32.67 32.64 -17.35
CA MET A 284 31.35 32.95 -16.79
C MET A 284 30.78 34.18 -17.50
N ARG A 285 29.57 34.08 -18.04
CA ARG A 285 28.97 35.07 -18.95
C ARG A 285 27.73 35.74 -18.35
N LYS A 286 27.35 36.89 -18.89
CA LYS A 286 26.22 37.70 -18.41
C LYS A 286 24.85 37.07 -18.71
N SER A 287 24.76 36.23 -19.74
CA SER A 287 23.56 35.46 -20.09
C SER A 287 23.93 34.06 -20.64
N ALA A 288 22.96 33.16 -20.73
CA ALA A 288 23.10 31.76 -21.17
C ALA A 288 23.35 31.63 -22.69
N SER A 289 24.44 32.22 -23.19
CA SER A 289 24.83 32.21 -24.60
C SER A 289 26.35 32.26 -24.77
N SER A 290 26.87 31.56 -25.78
CA SER A 290 28.31 31.54 -26.11
C SER A 290 28.83 32.89 -26.61
N GLY A 291 27.95 33.75 -27.12
CA GLY A 291 28.27 35.12 -27.56
C GLY A 291 28.13 36.20 -26.49
N ALA A 292 27.64 35.87 -25.29
CA ALA A 292 27.41 36.86 -24.24
C ALA A 292 28.70 37.36 -23.58
N ASN A 293 28.72 38.63 -23.14
CA ASN A 293 29.88 39.24 -22.47
C ASN A 293 30.37 38.42 -21.27
N ILE A 294 31.69 38.29 -21.14
CA ILE A 294 32.33 37.54 -20.05
C ILE A 294 32.35 38.42 -18.79
N VAL A 295 31.78 37.90 -17.70
CA VAL A 295 31.75 38.53 -16.37
C VAL A 295 33.06 38.27 -15.61
N THR A 296 33.56 37.04 -15.67
CA THR A 296 34.87 36.64 -15.11
C THR A 296 35.30 35.28 -15.68
N ARG A 297 36.52 34.84 -15.34
CA ARG A 297 37.02 33.49 -15.63
C ARG A 297 37.20 32.70 -14.33
N ILE A 298 36.80 31.44 -14.31
CA ILE A 298 36.78 30.57 -13.13
C ILE A 298 37.79 29.43 -13.32
N ALA A 299 38.69 29.24 -12.35
CA ALA A 299 39.71 28.19 -12.41
C ALA A 299 39.11 26.78 -12.22
N LYS A 300 39.79 25.76 -12.77
CA LYS A 300 39.47 24.34 -12.54
C LYS A 300 39.46 24.02 -11.05
N GLY A 301 38.53 23.17 -10.61
CA GLY A 301 38.41 22.75 -9.21
C GLY A 301 37.72 23.77 -8.30
N THR A 302 37.41 24.97 -8.80
CA THR A 302 36.66 25.99 -8.04
C THR A 302 35.25 25.48 -7.76
N GLN A 303 34.84 25.57 -6.50
CA GLN A 303 33.48 25.26 -6.07
C GLN A 303 32.54 26.39 -6.46
N VAL A 304 31.40 26.04 -7.06
CA VAL A 304 30.38 27.00 -7.50
C VAL A 304 29.01 26.60 -6.97
N THR A 305 28.23 27.59 -6.58
CA THR A 305 26.83 27.40 -6.21
C THR A 305 25.98 27.45 -7.47
N VAL A 306 25.25 26.37 -7.78
CA VAL A 306 24.38 26.28 -8.96
C VAL A 306 22.95 26.58 -8.55
N TYR A 307 22.39 27.67 -9.11
CA TYR A 307 21.02 28.09 -8.87
C TYR A 307 20.04 27.50 -9.85
N SER A 308 20.43 27.21 -11.09
CA SER A 308 19.54 26.61 -12.09
C SER A 308 20.33 26.05 -13.25
N GLU A 309 19.85 24.95 -13.86
CA GLU A 309 20.40 24.40 -15.10
C GLU A 309 19.29 24.28 -16.14
N SER A 310 19.52 24.80 -17.34
CA SER A 310 18.58 24.71 -18.46
C SER A 310 19.32 24.87 -19.78
N ASN A 311 18.95 24.11 -20.80
CA ASN A 311 19.47 24.23 -22.18
C ASN A 311 21.01 24.25 -22.26
N GLY A 312 21.70 23.43 -21.46
CA GLY A 312 23.17 23.33 -21.47
C GLY A 312 23.92 24.46 -20.75
N TRP A 313 23.21 25.34 -20.04
CA TRP A 313 23.76 26.44 -19.24
C TRP A 313 23.31 26.35 -17.78
N ALA A 314 24.21 26.72 -16.88
CA ALA A 314 23.99 26.82 -15.46
C ALA A 314 24.10 28.28 -15.02
N LYS A 315 23.10 28.80 -14.29
CA LYS A 315 23.25 30.05 -13.53
C LYS A 315 23.95 29.72 -12.22
N ILE A 316 25.08 30.37 -11.97
CA ILE A 316 25.94 30.09 -10.82
C ILE A 316 26.33 31.34 -10.05
N LYS A 317 26.80 31.16 -8.81
CA LYS A 317 27.61 32.13 -8.07
C LYS A 317 29.01 31.55 -7.81
N ALA A 318 30.03 32.32 -8.17
CA ALA A 318 31.44 31.99 -7.94
C ALA A 318 32.19 33.26 -7.53
N SER A 319 33.00 33.19 -6.48
CA SER A 319 33.80 34.32 -5.95
C SER A 319 32.97 35.62 -5.77
N GLY A 320 31.75 35.50 -5.25
CA GLY A 320 30.86 36.63 -4.98
C GLY A 320 30.08 37.17 -6.19
N LYS A 321 30.40 36.75 -7.43
CA LYS A 321 29.74 37.22 -8.66
C LYS A 321 28.77 36.19 -9.22
N GLU A 322 27.65 36.64 -9.77
CA GLU A 322 26.69 35.80 -10.48
C GLU A 322 26.91 35.82 -11.99
N GLY A 323 26.65 34.69 -12.65
CA GLY A 323 26.68 34.59 -14.11
C GLY A 323 26.30 33.21 -14.61
N TYR A 324 26.47 32.99 -15.91
CA TYR A 324 26.10 31.77 -16.61
C TYR A 324 27.34 31.05 -17.14
N VAL A 325 27.42 29.74 -16.91
CA VAL A 325 28.48 28.87 -17.44
C VAL A 325 27.86 27.67 -18.16
N SER A 326 28.58 27.04 -19.08
CA SER A 326 28.07 25.83 -19.74
C SER A 326 28.13 24.63 -18.77
N THR A 327 27.03 23.86 -18.69
CA THR A 327 26.91 22.70 -17.78
C THR A 327 27.94 21.61 -18.07
N LYS A 328 28.45 21.53 -19.31
CA LYS A 328 29.50 20.56 -19.71
C LYS A 328 30.81 20.69 -18.93
N TYR A 329 31.02 21.84 -18.28
CA TYR A 329 32.21 22.13 -17.49
C TYR A 329 31.94 22.15 -15.98
N LEU A 330 30.82 21.60 -15.54
CA LEU A 330 30.47 21.46 -14.12
C LEU A 330 30.40 19.98 -13.73
N SER A 331 31.01 19.62 -12.61
CA SER A 331 31.02 18.27 -12.03
C SER A 331 30.48 18.29 -10.61
N ALA A 332 29.76 17.25 -10.20
CA ALA A 332 29.35 17.08 -8.80
C ALA A 332 30.54 16.78 -7.86
N THR A 333 31.66 16.32 -8.41
CA THR A 333 32.89 15.98 -7.67
C THR A 333 34.03 16.91 -8.06
N LYS A 334 34.89 17.28 -7.09
CA LYS A 334 35.99 18.23 -7.29
C LYS A 334 37.05 17.66 -8.23
N PRO A 335 37.28 18.27 -9.40
CA PRO A 335 38.35 17.87 -10.31
C PRO A 335 39.69 18.28 -9.69
N GLY A 336 40.53 17.30 -9.34
CA GLY A 336 41.86 17.53 -8.76
C GLY A 336 42.06 17.04 -7.33
N THR A 337 41.06 16.44 -6.69
CA THR A 337 41.35 15.53 -5.56
C THR A 337 41.88 14.23 -6.14
N ALA A 338 43.13 13.91 -5.80
CA ALA A 338 43.77 12.66 -6.10
C ALA A 338 42.79 11.51 -5.83
N LYS A 339 42.58 10.69 -6.86
CA LYS A 339 41.89 9.41 -6.79
C LYS A 339 42.42 8.67 -5.55
N PRO A 340 41.58 8.19 -4.60
CA PRO A 340 41.98 7.03 -3.83
C PRO A 340 42.23 5.97 -4.87
N VAL A 341 43.51 5.61 -5.02
CA VAL A 341 43.99 4.52 -5.88
C VAL A 341 42.94 3.42 -5.78
N PRO A 342 42.30 3.00 -6.90
CA PRO A 342 41.42 1.85 -6.82
C PRO A 342 42.28 0.76 -6.23
N GLU A 343 41.87 0.18 -5.12
CA GLU A 343 42.63 -0.88 -4.46
C GLU A 343 42.94 -1.92 -5.54
N ILE A 344 44.16 -1.88 -6.07
CA ILE A 344 44.55 -2.76 -7.16
C ILE A 344 44.67 -4.08 -6.42
N LYS A 345 43.70 -4.98 -6.60
CA LYS A 345 43.81 -6.34 -6.06
C LYS A 345 44.99 -6.99 -6.75
N THR A 346 46.18 -6.81 -6.17
CA THR A 346 47.40 -7.41 -6.65
C THR A 346 47.50 -8.80 -6.06
N THR A 347 47.77 -9.78 -6.91
CA THR A 347 48.02 -11.15 -6.46
C THR A 347 49.50 -11.45 -6.63
N THR A 348 50.12 -12.07 -5.63
CA THR A 348 51.47 -12.62 -5.76
C THR A 348 51.41 -13.92 -6.55
N LYS A 349 52.11 -13.97 -7.68
CA LYS A 349 52.34 -15.21 -8.46
C LYS A 349 53.83 -15.51 -8.53
N TYR A 350 54.18 -16.72 -8.94
CA TYR A 350 55.55 -17.22 -9.03
C TYR A 350 55.91 -17.50 -10.50
N ILE A 351 57.12 -17.17 -10.90
CA ILE A 351 57.61 -17.46 -12.25
C ILE A 351 57.76 -18.97 -12.42
N ASN A 352 56.99 -19.56 -13.33
CA ASN A 352 56.99 -20.99 -13.64
C ASN A 352 57.53 -21.24 -15.04
N VAL A 353 58.85 -21.31 -15.15
CA VAL A 353 59.57 -21.75 -16.36
C VAL A 353 60.17 -23.13 -16.12
N SER A 354 60.23 -23.98 -17.15
CA SER A 354 60.81 -25.33 -17.08
C SER A 354 62.34 -25.31 -17.01
N SER A 355 62.96 -24.27 -17.57
CA SER A 355 64.40 -23.97 -17.50
C SER A 355 64.65 -22.51 -17.93
N GLY A 356 65.74 -21.88 -17.46
CA GLY A 356 66.12 -20.52 -17.82
C GLY A 356 65.36 -19.39 -17.08
N SER A 357 65.30 -18.21 -17.69
CA SER A 357 64.69 -16.99 -17.12
C SER A 357 63.56 -16.44 -18.00
N LEU A 358 62.50 -15.91 -17.41
CA LEU A 358 61.40 -15.23 -18.10
C LEU A 358 61.73 -13.75 -18.38
N ASN A 359 61.58 -13.31 -19.63
CA ASN A 359 61.79 -11.91 -20.00
C ASN A 359 60.59 -11.02 -19.59
N MET A 360 60.82 -10.05 -18.72
CA MET A 360 59.91 -8.93 -18.46
C MET A 360 60.17 -7.81 -19.48
N ARG A 361 59.14 -7.40 -20.23
CA ARG A 361 59.25 -6.51 -21.38
C ARG A 361 58.56 -5.16 -21.15
N SER A 362 58.94 -4.15 -21.92
CA SER A 362 58.39 -2.79 -21.82
C SER A 362 56.93 -2.67 -22.28
N LYS A 363 56.46 -3.59 -23.12
CA LYS A 363 55.09 -3.68 -23.65
C LYS A 363 54.65 -5.15 -23.73
N PRO A 364 53.32 -5.47 -23.75
CA PRO A 364 52.81 -6.84 -23.85
C PRO A 364 52.97 -7.41 -25.27
N SER A 365 54.22 -7.60 -25.71
CA SER A 365 54.60 -8.14 -27.02
C SER A 365 55.93 -8.87 -26.92
N THR A 366 56.07 -9.98 -27.66
CA THR A 366 57.33 -10.77 -27.72
C THR A 366 58.47 -10.04 -28.42
N THR A 367 58.18 -8.99 -29.19
CA THR A 367 59.17 -8.14 -29.88
C THR A 367 59.57 -6.89 -29.11
N ALA A 368 58.92 -6.60 -27.97
CA ALA A 368 59.23 -5.43 -27.16
C ALA A 368 60.57 -5.59 -26.40
N SER A 369 61.25 -4.48 -26.13
CA SER A 369 62.53 -4.47 -25.41
C SER A 369 62.44 -5.18 -24.06
N VAL A 370 63.41 -6.04 -23.76
CA VAL A 370 63.51 -6.74 -22.46
C VAL A 370 64.03 -5.76 -21.41
N LEU A 371 63.30 -5.61 -20.31
CA LEU A 371 63.64 -4.74 -19.19
C LEU A 371 64.42 -5.49 -18.11
N VAL A 372 63.99 -6.70 -17.76
CA VAL A 372 64.58 -7.55 -16.71
C VAL A 372 64.36 -9.03 -17.06
N LYS A 373 65.30 -9.90 -16.70
CA LYS A 373 65.14 -11.35 -16.73
C LYS A 373 64.76 -11.86 -15.34
N LEU A 374 63.69 -12.64 -15.25
CA LEU A 374 63.11 -13.12 -13.99
C LEU A 374 63.34 -14.61 -13.84
N GLU A 375 63.91 -15.03 -12.72
CA GLU A 375 64.27 -16.42 -12.47
C GLU A 375 63.06 -17.26 -12.02
N LYS A 376 63.16 -18.59 -12.16
CA LYS A 376 62.15 -19.55 -11.70
C LYS A 376 61.88 -19.36 -10.21
N ASP A 377 60.61 -19.50 -9.81
CA ASP A 377 60.11 -19.37 -8.45
C ASP A 377 60.20 -17.97 -7.83
N MET A 378 60.71 -16.98 -8.57
CA MET A 378 60.70 -15.59 -8.13
C MET A 378 59.25 -15.11 -7.95
N PRO A 379 58.88 -14.56 -6.78
CA PRO A 379 57.57 -13.99 -6.58
C PRO A 379 57.46 -12.65 -7.32
N VAL A 380 56.34 -12.43 -8.01
CA VAL A 380 56.03 -11.20 -8.73
C VAL A 380 54.63 -10.70 -8.37
N THR A 381 54.52 -9.39 -8.19
CA THR A 381 53.24 -8.73 -7.93
C THR A 381 52.53 -8.47 -9.26
N VAL A 382 51.37 -9.11 -9.47
CA VAL A 382 50.57 -8.95 -10.69
C VAL A 382 49.51 -7.88 -10.48
N TYR A 383 49.51 -6.86 -11.32
CA TYR A 383 48.56 -5.73 -11.26
C TYR A 383 47.35 -5.92 -12.17
N SER A 384 47.54 -6.59 -13.31
CA SER A 384 46.48 -6.86 -14.28
C SER A 384 46.91 -7.95 -15.26
N GLU A 385 45.96 -8.75 -15.74
CA GLU A 385 46.17 -9.73 -16.81
C GLU A 385 45.21 -9.45 -17.97
N SER A 386 45.72 -9.41 -19.19
CA SER A 386 44.91 -9.21 -20.39
C SER A 386 45.64 -9.77 -21.61
N ASN A 387 44.90 -10.45 -22.50
CA ASN A 387 45.41 -10.96 -23.78
C ASN A 387 46.69 -11.81 -23.66
N GLY A 388 46.78 -12.66 -22.64
CA GLY A 388 47.94 -13.56 -22.42
C GLY A 388 49.18 -12.89 -21.80
N TRP A 389 49.07 -11.61 -21.40
CA TRP A 389 50.14 -10.85 -20.73
C TRP A 389 49.70 -10.34 -19.37
N ALA A 390 50.60 -10.41 -18.40
CA ALA A 390 50.46 -9.84 -17.07
C ALA A 390 51.32 -8.58 -16.95
N LYS A 391 50.73 -7.47 -16.51
CA LYS A 391 51.50 -6.31 -16.03
C LYS A 391 51.95 -6.60 -14.60
N ILE A 392 53.25 -6.59 -14.38
CA ILE A 392 53.86 -6.95 -13.10
C ILE A 392 54.84 -5.88 -12.64
N LYS A 393 55.20 -5.92 -11.34
CA LYS A 393 56.36 -5.22 -10.80
C LYS A 393 57.31 -6.24 -10.20
N ALA A 394 58.56 -6.21 -10.64
CA ALA A 394 59.63 -7.07 -10.16
C ALA A 394 60.94 -6.27 -10.17
N SER A 395 61.77 -6.46 -9.13
CA SER A 395 63.06 -5.75 -8.97
C SER A 395 62.94 -4.22 -9.13
N GLY A 396 61.87 -3.63 -8.57
CA GLY A 396 61.62 -2.19 -8.58
C GLY A 396 61.10 -1.60 -9.91
N LYS A 397 61.03 -2.37 -11.00
CA LYS A 397 60.57 -1.91 -12.32
C LYS A 397 59.22 -2.52 -12.69
N GLU A 398 58.39 -1.75 -13.41
CA GLU A 398 57.14 -2.24 -13.99
C GLU A 398 57.36 -2.74 -15.42
N GLY A 399 56.74 -3.86 -15.77
CA GLY A 399 56.82 -4.42 -17.12
C GLY A 399 55.78 -5.51 -17.36
N TYR A 400 55.87 -6.16 -18.52
CA TYR A 400 54.90 -7.17 -18.97
C TYR A 400 55.57 -8.52 -19.17
N VAL A 401 54.94 -9.58 -18.67
CA VAL A 401 55.36 -10.98 -18.85
C VAL A 401 54.20 -11.82 -19.37
N SER A 402 54.46 -12.94 -20.03
CA SER A 402 53.38 -13.83 -20.49
C SER A 402 52.77 -14.59 -19.31
N THR A 403 51.44 -14.61 -19.22
CA THR A 403 50.70 -15.30 -18.14
C THR A 403 50.92 -16.81 -18.12
N LYS A 404 51.32 -17.40 -19.25
CA LYS A 404 51.65 -18.84 -19.38
C LYS A 404 52.72 -19.30 -18.39
N TYR A 405 53.61 -18.39 -17.98
CA TYR A 405 54.74 -18.69 -17.12
C TYR A 405 54.55 -18.14 -15.70
N LEU A 406 53.31 -17.91 -15.27
CA LEU A 406 52.96 -17.49 -13.92
C LEU A 406 52.13 -18.58 -13.21
N SER A 407 52.53 -18.95 -12.00
CA SER A 407 51.83 -19.91 -11.13
C SER A 407 51.34 -19.22 -9.87
N THR A 408 50.17 -19.61 -9.35
CA THR A 408 49.66 -19.11 -8.05
C THR A 408 50.32 -19.79 -6.85
N THR A 409 51.13 -20.83 -7.08
CA THR A 409 51.89 -21.58 -6.07
C THR A 409 53.35 -21.72 -6.50
N LYS A 410 54.31 -21.69 -5.56
CA LYS A 410 55.76 -21.75 -5.83
C LYS A 410 56.15 -23.11 -6.44
N PRO A 411 56.64 -23.16 -7.70
CA PRO A 411 56.92 -24.43 -8.39
C PRO A 411 58.28 -25.07 -8.05
N GLY A 412 58.39 -25.75 -6.90
CA GLY A 412 59.54 -26.64 -6.67
C GLY A 412 59.85 -26.99 -5.22
N THR A 413 59.14 -27.96 -4.65
CA THR A 413 59.67 -28.81 -3.58
C THR A 413 59.27 -30.25 -3.86
N ALA A 414 60.29 -31.09 -4.07
CA ALA A 414 60.16 -32.51 -4.28
C ALA A 414 59.71 -33.24 -2.99
N LYS A 415 59.04 -34.38 -3.24
CA LYS A 415 58.18 -35.20 -2.38
C LYS A 415 58.89 -35.86 -1.19
N PRO A 416 58.27 -35.83 0.00
CA PRO A 416 57.96 -37.07 0.72
C PRO A 416 56.46 -37.19 1.03
N VAL A 417 55.99 -38.45 1.00
CA VAL A 417 54.79 -39.04 1.61
C VAL A 417 53.53 -38.16 1.69
N PRO A 418 52.45 -38.48 0.96
CA PRO A 418 51.21 -37.71 1.05
C PRO A 418 50.74 -37.74 2.51
N GLU A 419 50.43 -36.58 3.07
CA GLU A 419 49.68 -36.50 4.31
C GLU A 419 48.32 -37.14 4.02
N ILE A 420 48.24 -38.44 4.30
CA ILE A 420 47.04 -39.22 4.04
C ILE A 420 46.01 -38.64 4.99
N LYS A 421 45.03 -37.90 4.48
CA LYS A 421 43.90 -37.43 5.28
C LYS A 421 43.12 -38.66 5.73
N THR A 422 43.52 -39.21 6.87
CA THR A 422 42.86 -40.36 7.45
C THR A 422 41.56 -39.92 8.08
N THR A 423 40.49 -40.69 7.86
CA THR A 423 39.20 -40.44 8.51
C THR A 423 38.91 -41.55 9.49
N THR A 424 38.33 -41.21 10.64
CA THR A 424 37.89 -42.20 11.63
C THR A 424 36.50 -42.71 11.25
N LYS A 425 36.32 -44.03 11.18
CA LYS A 425 35.02 -44.69 10.97
C LYS A 425 34.82 -45.85 11.94
N TYR A 426 33.60 -46.38 12.00
CA TYR A 426 33.19 -47.47 12.89
C TYR A 426 32.65 -48.66 12.09
N ILE A 427 32.92 -49.88 12.53
CA ILE A 427 32.36 -51.09 11.90
C ILE A 427 30.83 -51.13 12.10
N ASN A 428 30.07 -51.17 11.01
CA ASN A 428 28.61 -51.25 11.03
C ASN A 428 28.12 -52.55 10.38
N LEU A 429 27.71 -53.51 11.21
CA LEU A 429 27.19 -54.81 10.82
C LEU A 429 25.83 -55.06 11.48
N SER A 430 24.93 -55.76 10.81
CA SER A 430 23.66 -56.22 11.40
C SER A 430 23.89 -57.29 12.47
N SER A 431 24.84 -58.22 12.24
CA SER A 431 25.33 -59.21 13.22
C SER A 431 26.73 -59.74 12.81
N GLY A 432 27.47 -60.35 13.75
CA GLY A 432 28.77 -60.98 13.48
C GLY A 432 30.00 -60.07 13.52
N SER A 433 31.11 -60.53 12.92
CA SER A 433 32.40 -59.81 12.85
C SER A 433 32.88 -59.61 11.40
N LEU A 434 33.56 -58.49 11.12
CA LEU A 434 34.04 -58.12 9.80
C LEU A 434 35.48 -58.63 9.58
N ASN A 435 35.71 -59.34 8.49
CA ASN A 435 37.05 -59.81 8.12
C ASN A 435 37.88 -58.68 7.51
N MET A 436 38.98 -58.29 8.17
CA MET A 436 40.04 -57.46 7.61
C MET A 436 41.04 -58.33 6.86
N ARG A 437 41.30 -58.01 5.59
CA ARG A 437 42.05 -58.88 4.65
C ARG A 437 43.35 -58.24 4.18
N SER A 438 44.27 -59.07 3.69
CA SER A 438 45.59 -58.63 3.22
C SER A 438 45.57 -57.83 1.91
N LYS A 439 44.53 -58.00 1.09
CA LYS A 439 44.30 -57.31 -0.19
C LYS A 439 42.80 -56.96 -0.33
N PRO A 440 42.41 -55.98 -1.17
CA PRO A 440 41.02 -55.60 -1.39
C PRO A 440 40.26 -56.63 -2.26
N SER A 441 40.10 -57.85 -1.73
CA SER A 441 39.41 -58.97 -2.39
C SER A 441 38.78 -59.90 -1.36
N THR A 442 37.61 -60.47 -1.67
CA THR A 442 36.88 -61.41 -0.81
C THR A 442 37.58 -62.76 -0.67
N THR A 443 38.49 -63.10 -1.57
CA THR A 443 39.28 -64.35 -1.55
C THR A 443 40.66 -64.19 -0.90
N ALA A 444 41.05 -62.97 -0.54
CA ALA A 444 42.34 -62.71 0.11
C ALA A 444 42.37 -63.21 1.57
N SER A 445 43.56 -63.57 2.07
CA SER A 445 43.75 -64.07 3.43
C SER A 445 43.22 -63.10 4.48
N VAL A 446 42.50 -63.63 5.48
CA VAL A 446 41.95 -62.85 6.60
C VAL A 446 43.06 -62.61 7.61
N LEU A 447 43.31 -61.34 7.91
CA LEU A 447 44.31 -60.89 8.88
C LEU A 447 43.74 -60.82 10.29
N VAL A 448 42.55 -60.22 10.47
CA VAL A 448 41.89 -60.02 11.77
C VAL A 448 40.37 -59.95 11.60
N LYS A 449 39.59 -60.40 12.60
CA LYS A 449 38.14 -60.20 12.68
C LYS A 449 37.81 -58.99 13.56
N LEU A 450 37.03 -58.05 13.05
CA LEU A 450 36.70 -56.77 13.69
C LEU A 450 35.24 -56.76 14.17
N ALA A 451 34.99 -56.35 15.42
CA ALA A 451 33.65 -56.35 16.01
C ALA A 451 32.82 -55.11 15.60
N LYS A 452 31.49 -55.22 15.66
CA LYS A 452 30.56 -54.09 15.44
C LYS A 452 30.85 -52.94 16.42
N GLY A 453 30.81 -51.70 15.93
CA GLY A 453 31.08 -50.49 16.70
C GLY A 453 32.55 -50.22 16.97
N MET A 454 33.46 -51.10 16.52
CA MET A 454 34.91 -50.90 16.64
C MET A 454 35.37 -49.75 15.76
N GLN A 455 36.15 -48.83 16.34
CA GLN A 455 36.72 -47.69 15.65
C GLN A 455 37.93 -48.11 14.80
N VAL A 456 38.00 -47.62 13.57
CA VAL A 456 39.09 -47.89 12.62
C VAL A 456 39.54 -46.61 11.93
N THR A 457 40.83 -46.53 11.62
CA THR A 457 41.41 -45.42 10.85
C THR A 457 41.38 -45.77 9.38
N VAL A 458 40.69 -44.99 8.55
CA VAL A 458 40.59 -45.20 7.10
C VAL A 458 41.57 -44.29 6.39
N TYR A 459 42.51 -44.88 5.66
CA TYR A 459 43.49 -44.14 4.87
C TYR A 459 42.91 -43.65 3.56
N TYR A 460 42.23 -44.53 2.84
CA TYR A 460 41.54 -44.22 1.58
C TYR A 460 40.53 -45.32 1.24
N GLU A 461 39.59 -45.00 0.35
CA GLU A 461 38.60 -45.91 -0.17
C GLU A 461 38.68 -45.97 -1.69
N SER A 462 38.66 -47.17 -2.27
CA SER A 462 38.70 -47.37 -3.70
C SER A 462 38.01 -48.68 -4.06
N ASN A 463 37.17 -48.65 -5.10
CA ASN A 463 36.52 -49.84 -5.66
C ASN A 463 35.74 -50.70 -4.63
N GLY A 464 35.04 -50.05 -3.69
CA GLY A 464 34.24 -50.72 -2.66
C GLY A 464 35.04 -51.31 -1.49
N TRP A 465 36.36 -51.09 -1.46
CA TRP A 465 37.24 -51.48 -0.35
C TRP A 465 37.91 -50.27 0.29
N SER A 466 38.08 -50.34 1.60
CA SER A 466 38.77 -49.33 2.42
C SER A 466 40.09 -49.91 2.91
N LYS A 467 41.19 -49.20 2.70
CA LYS A 467 42.44 -49.52 3.40
C LYS A 467 42.40 -48.88 4.77
N ILE A 468 42.49 -49.70 5.81
CA ILE A 468 42.31 -49.29 7.19
C ILE A 468 43.46 -49.72 8.09
N LYS A 469 43.61 -49.05 9.24
CA LYS A 469 44.38 -49.52 10.39
C LYS A 469 43.44 -49.79 11.55
N ALA A 470 43.50 -51.01 12.07
CA ALA A 470 42.73 -51.45 13.23
C ALA A 470 43.61 -52.33 14.12
N ASN A 471 43.61 -52.10 15.43
CA ASN A 471 44.45 -52.80 16.40
C ASN A 471 45.95 -52.82 16.00
N GLY A 472 46.46 -51.69 15.50
CA GLY A 472 47.86 -51.53 15.09
C GLY A 472 48.24 -52.18 13.76
N LYS A 473 47.37 -52.98 13.13
CA LYS A 473 47.63 -53.65 11.85
C LYS A 473 46.88 -52.99 10.69
N GLU A 474 47.52 -52.94 9.53
CA GLU A 474 46.91 -52.42 8.30
C GLU A 474 46.32 -53.55 7.45
N GLY A 475 45.15 -53.30 6.87
CA GLY A 475 44.47 -54.26 6.00
C GLY A 475 43.31 -53.62 5.25
N TYR A 476 42.54 -54.44 4.54
CA TYR A 476 41.43 -54.00 3.69
C TYR A 476 40.11 -54.59 4.17
N VAL A 477 39.08 -53.76 4.24
CA VAL A 477 37.70 -54.17 4.55
C VAL A 477 36.74 -53.63 3.49
N GLY A 478 35.57 -54.24 3.32
CA GLY A 478 34.55 -53.70 2.41
C GLY A 478 34.01 -52.37 2.95
N SER A 479 34.09 -51.29 2.17
CA SER A 479 33.72 -49.93 2.60
C SER A 479 32.27 -49.81 3.08
N LYS A 480 31.37 -50.63 2.53
CA LYS A 480 29.94 -50.66 2.90
C LYS A 480 29.66 -51.05 4.36
N TYR A 481 30.66 -51.59 5.06
CA TYR A 481 30.56 -51.97 6.47
C TYR A 481 31.20 -50.93 7.40
N LEU A 482 31.52 -49.74 6.91
CA LEU A 482 32.10 -48.64 7.68
C LEU A 482 31.11 -47.47 7.76
N SER A 483 30.89 -46.97 8.98
CA SER A 483 30.02 -45.83 9.27
C SER A 483 30.83 -44.66 9.83
N PRO A 484 30.56 -43.40 9.46
CA PRO A 484 31.23 -42.24 10.06
C PRO A 484 30.84 -42.01 11.53
N SER A 485 29.72 -42.57 11.98
CA SER A 485 29.24 -42.52 13.37
C SER A 485 29.15 -43.91 14.00
N LYS A 486 29.37 -44.00 15.32
CA LYS A 486 29.33 -45.26 16.06
C LYS A 486 27.89 -45.80 16.07
N PRO A 487 27.62 -47.01 15.55
CA PRO A 487 26.27 -47.56 15.55
C PRO A 487 25.79 -47.79 17.00
N GLY A 488 24.69 -47.13 17.39
CA GLY A 488 24.01 -47.36 18.68
C GLY A 488 23.99 -46.19 19.66
N VAL A 489 24.34 -44.96 19.26
CA VAL A 489 24.20 -43.77 20.11
C VAL A 489 23.41 -42.70 19.34
N GLU A 490 22.23 -42.34 19.85
CA GLU A 490 21.53 -41.11 19.48
C GLU A 490 22.32 -39.92 20.05
N GLU A 491 22.76 -38.99 19.21
CA GLU A 491 23.41 -37.78 19.72
C GLU A 491 23.25 -36.55 18.80
N THR A 492 23.10 -35.44 19.50
CA THR A 492 23.07 -34.01 19.15
C THR A 492 24.43 -33.48 18.65
N GLU A 493 24.42 -32.54 17.69
CA GLU A 493 25.63 -31.91 17.09
C GLU A 493 26.02 -30.55 17.74
N PRO A 494 27.30 -30.10 17.65
CA PRO A 494 27.84 -28.91 18.31
C PRO A 494 27.80 -27.62 17.46
N GLU A 495 27.85 -26.47 18.13
CA GLU A 495 27.70 -25.12 17.56
C GLU A 495 28.94 -24.60 16.79
N ALA A 496 28.70 -24.07 15.59
CA ALA A 496 29.65 -23.23 14.85
C ALA A 496 29.19 -21.75 14.89
N ILE A 497 30.15 -20.81 14.95
CA ILE A 497 29.88 -19.37 15.08
C ILE A 497 29.19 -18.86 13.81
N PRO A 498 27.97 -18.29 13.91
CA PRO A 498 27.21 -17.92 12.73
C PRO A 498 27.82 -16.73 12.00
N THR A 499 27.99 -16.86 10.67
CA THR A 499 28.49 -15.78 9.81
C THR A 499 27.38 -15.22 8.93
N THR A 500 27.44 -13.93 8.61
CA THR A 500 26.41 -13.30 7.77
C THR A 500 26.84 -13.27 6.31
N LYS A 501 25.99 -13.83 5.43
CA LYS A 501 26.17 -13.79 3.97
C LYS A 501 24.91 -13.25 3.29
N TYR A 502 24.98 -13.00 1.99
CA TYR A 502 23.90 -12.56 1.14
C TYR A 502 23.59 -13.61 0.10
N ILE A 503 22.31 -13.83 -0.19
CA ILE A 503 21.91 -14.70 -1.29
C ILE A 503 22.38 -14.08 -2.62
N ASN A 504 23.21 -14.80 -3.37
CA ASN A 504 23.82 -14.38 -4.62
C ASN A 504 23.46 -15.33 -5.75
N VAL A 505 22.19 -15.28 -6.17
CA VAL A 505 21.69 -15.97 -7.36
C VAL A 505 21.70 -15.02 -8.57
N SER A 506 22.01 -15.51 -9.76
CA SER A 506 22.05 -14.70 -10.99
C SER A 506 20.68 -14.10 -11.33
N ALA A 507 19.60 -14.90 -11.18
CA ALA A 507 18.19 -14.52 -11.22
C ALA A 507 17.36 -15.47 -10.30
N GLY A 508 16.13 -15.11 -9.93
CA GLY A 508 15.25 -15.98 -9.11
C GLY A 508 15.44 -15.90 -7.58
N SER A 509 15.25 -17.03 -6.89
CA SER A 509 15.31 -17.19 -5.42
C SER A 509 16.00 -18.51 -5.02
N LEU A 510 16.78 -18.54 -3.95
CA LEU A 510 17.52 -19.73 -3.46
C LEU A 510 16.68 -20.61 -2.52
N ASN A 511 16.51 -21.90 -2.82
CA ASN A 511 15.70 -22.82 -2.02
C ASN A 511 16.34 -23.16 -0.66
N MET A 512 15.64 -22.86 0.43
CA MET A 512 15.91 -23.36 1.78
C MET A 512 15.07 -24.61 2.03
N ARG A 513 15.72 -25.72 2.38
CA ARG A 513 15.13 -27.06 2.46
C ARG A 513 15.24 -27.63 3.87
N ASN A 514 14.39 -28.60 4.21
CA ASN A 514 14.38 -29.23 5.53
C ASN A 514 15.55 -30.19 5.78
N LYS A 515 16.33 -30.54 4.76
CA LYS A 515 17.57 -31.33 4.84
C LYS A 515 18.57 -30.87 3.78
N PRO A 516 19.89 -31.06 3.97
CA PRO A 516 20.94 -30.60 3.05
C PRO A 516 21.03 -31.50 1.80
N SER A 517 19.99 -31.47 0.96
CA SER A 517 19.88 -32.28 -0.25
C SER A 517 18.94 -31.62 -1.26
N ALA A 518 19.20 -31.80 -2.55
CA ALA A 518 18.36 -31.29 -3.64
C ALA A 518 16.94 -31.89 -3.62
N ASP A 519 16.77 -33.08 -3.04
CA ASP A 519 15.47 -33.76 -2.86
C ASP A 519 14.78 -33.39 -1.54
N GLY A 520 15.39 -32.53 -0.72
CA GLY A 520 14.77 -32.03 0.51
C GLY A 520 13.53 -31.19 0.22
N SER A 521 12.47 -31.36 1.01
CA SER A 521 11.26 -30.53 0.89
C SER A 521 11.63 -29.07 1.12
N ILE A 522 11.14 -28.20 0.25
CA ILE A 522 11.42 -26.78 0.31
C ILE A 522 10.60 -26.18 1.45
N ILE A 523 11.28 -25.54 2.40
CA ILE A 523 10.66 -24.80 3.51
C ILE A 523 10.26 -23.40 3.01
N VAL A 524 11.20 -22.70 2.37
CA VAL A 524 11.04 -21.33 1.86
C VAL A 524 12.14 -21.10 0.80
N LYS A 525 12.03 -20.08 -0.05
CA LYS A 525 13.14 -19.63 -0.90
C LYS A 525 13.42 -18.15 -0.70
N LEU A 526 14.67 -17.79 -0.95
CA LEU A 526 15.29 -16.61 -0.41
C LEU A 526 15.72 -15.70 -1.55
N ALA A 527 15.35 -14.42 -1.49
CA ALA A 527 15.56 -13.48 -2.59
C ALA A 527 17.04 -13.07 -2.74
N LYS A 528 17.49 -12.80 -3.96
CA LYS A 528 18.83 -12.23 -4.22
C LYS A 528 19.07 -10.96 -3.38
N GLY A 529 20.23 -10.89 -2.75
CA GLY A 529 20.63 -9.80 -1.86
C GLY A 529 20.00 -9.83 -0.47
N MET A 530 19.17 -10.84 -0.16
CA MET A 530 18.70 -11.12 1.19
C MET A 530 19.88 -11.53 2.06
N GLN A 531 20.01 -10.88 3.21
CA GLN A 531 21.03 -11.20 4.21
C GLN A 531 20.56 -12.41 5.02
N VAL A 532 21.43 -13.42 5.16
CA VAL A 532 21.14 -14.65 5.89
C VAL A 532 22.27 -14.98 6.86
N THR A 533 21.88 -15.51 8.01
CA THR A 533 22.80 -15.99 9.04
C THR A 533 23.09 -17.46 8.80
N VAL A 534 24.36 -17.79 8.57
CA VAL A 534 24.85 -19.13 8.29
C VAL A 534 25.46 -19.74 9.53
N TYR A 535 24.81 -20.76 10.08
CA TYR A 535 25.21 -21.45 11.31
C TYR A 535 26.26 -22.52 11.04
N SER A 536 26.19 -23.21 9.91
CA SER A 536 27.21 -24.17 9.48
C SER A 536 27.21 -24.32 7.96
N GLU A 537 28.35 -24.68 7.37
CA GLU A 537 28.46 -25.03 5.94
C GLU A 537 29.20 -26.35 5.81
N SER A 538 28.55 -27.34 5.20
CA SER A 538 29.14 -28.65 4.97
C SER A 538 28.52 -29.30 3.73
N ASN A 539 29.34 -30.02 2.95
CA ASN A 539 28.91 -30.75 1.75
C ASN A 539 28.12 -29.90 0.72
N GLY A 540 28.50 -28.63 0.56
CA GLY A 540 27.84 -27.70 -0.36
C GLY A 540 26.51 -27.14 0.13
N TRP A 541 26.11 -27.42 1.38
CA TRP A 541 24.91 -26.88 2.00
C TRP A 541 25.24 -26.06 3.24
N ALA A 542 24.58 -24.92 3.37
CA ALA A 542 24.63 -24.02 4.50
C ALA A 542 23.38 -24.21 5.35
N LYS A 543 23.53 -24.56 6.64
CA LYS A 543 22.44 -24.48 7.61
C LYS A 543 22.24 -23.01 7.98
N ILE A 544 21.04 -22.51 7.73
CA ILE A 544 20.66 -21.10 7.95
C ILE A 544 19.35 -21.04 8.73
N LYS A 545 19.04 -19.86 9.29
CA LYS A 545 17.76 -19.58 9.96
C LYS A 545 17.17 -18.29 9.41
N VAL A 546 15.96 -18.36 8.87
CA VAL A 546 15.26 -17.24 8.24
C VAL A 546 13.77 -17.35 8.56
N TYR A 547 13.12 -16.24 8.95
CA TYR A 547 11.71 -16.20 9.37
C TYR A 547 11.35 -17.17 10.52
N GLY A 548 12.28 -17.36 11.45
CA GLY A 548 12.08 -18.23 12.63
C GLY A 548 12.36 -19.72 12.41
N GLU A 549 12.47 -20.17 11.15
CA GLU A 549 12.67 -21.58 10.79
C GLU A 549 14.13 -21.89 10.41
N GLU A 550 14.62 -23.06 10.83
CA GLU A 550 15.95 -23.58 10.44
C GLU A 550 15.86 -24.44 9.18
N GLY A 551 16.82 -24.28 8.26
CA GLY A 551 16.87 -25.07 7.04
C GLY A 551 18.22 -25.00 6.36
N TYR A 552 18.34 -25.70 5.23
CA TYR A 552 19.58 -25.85 4.48
C TYR A 552 19.45 -25.24 3.09
N VAL A 553 20.41 -24.40 2.68
CA VAL A 553 20.51 -23.83 1.32
C VAL A 553 21.83 -24.24 0.66
N SER A 554 21.93 -24.22 -0.67
CA SER A 554 23.22 -24.48 -1.31
C SER A 554 24.19 -23.31 -1.05
N SER A 555 25.38 -23.62 -0.53
CA SER A 555 26.39 -22.63 -0.11
C SER A 555 26.96 -21.84 -1.29
N GLU A 556 26.90 -22.38 -2.50
CA GLU A 556 27.43 -21.74 -3.72
C GLU A 556 26.69 -20.43 -4.07
N TYR A 557 25.45 -20.28 -3.60
CA TYR A 557 24.62 -19.09 -3.80
C TYR A 557 24.67 -18.14 -2.61
N LEU A 558 25.70 -18.24 -1.77
CA LEU A 558 25.95 -17.32 -0.66
C LEU A 558 27.21 -16.49 -0.95
N SER A 559 27.10 -15.17 -0.81
CA SER A 559 28.18 -14.20 -1.00
C SER A 559 28.39 -13.36 0.25
N ALA A 560 29.62 -13.00 0.58
CA ALA A 560 29.88 -12.05 1.66
C ALA A 560 29.45 -10.59 1.33
N THR A 561 29.09 -10.30 0.08
CA THR A 561 28.74 -8.94 -0.40
C THR A 561 27.40 -8.91 -1.14
N LYS A 562 26.63 -7.82 -0.96
CA LYS A 562 25.27 -7.65 -1.50
C LYS A 562 25.29 -7.39 -3.03
N PRO A 563 24.54 -8.15 -3.85
CA PRO A 563 24.49 -7.94 -5.31
C PRO A 563 23.69 -6.68 -5.73
N GLY A 564 24.14 -5.95 -6.75
CA GLY A 564 23.51 -4.71 -7.28
C GLY A 564 22.48 -4.90 -8.43
N THR A 565 21.61 -3.92 -8.66
CA THR A 565 20.40 -3.94 -9.53
C THR A 565 20.60 -3.41 -10.96
N SER A 566 20.27 -4.22 -11.99
CA SER A 566 19.67 -3.85 -13.31
C SER A 566 19.32 -5.14 -14.13
N PRO A 567 18.54 -5.11 -15.24
CA PRO A 567 17.39 -6.02 -15.42
C PRO A 567 17.57 -7.16 -16.45
N ASN A 568 16.84 -8.24 -16.15
CA ASN A 568 16.28 -9.30 -17.02
C ASN A 568 17.23 -10.28 -17.74
N THR A 569 17.20 -11.55 -17.32
CA THR A 569 16.67 -12.69 -18.10
C THR A 569 16.38 -13.89 -17.17
N ASP A 570 15.42 -14.68 -17.62
CA ASP A 570 14.66 -15.75 -16.99
C ASP A 570 15.47 -17.01 -16.60
N THR A 571 15.12 -17.65 -15.47
CA THR A 571 14.71 -19.08 -15.35
C THR A 571 14.43 -19.45 -13.87
N ASP A 572 13.14 -19.72 -13.62
CA ASP A 572 12.40 -20.42 -12.54
C ASP A 572 13.17 -21.45 -11.66
N THR A 573 12.92 -21.71 -10.36
CA THR A 573 11.65 -21.85 -9.59
C THR A 573 11.87 -21.71 -8.06
N ASP A 574 11.02 -20.90 -7.38
CA ASP A 574 9.88 -21.23 -6.46
C ASP A 574 9.95 -21.20 -4.89
N THR A 575 10.36 -20.11 -4.20
CA THR A 575 9.57 -19.81 -3.00
C THR A 575 8.29 -19.44 -3.64
N GLU A 576 7.20 -19.63 -2.94
CA GLU A 576 6.01 -18.88 -3.28
C GLU A 576 6.27 -17.39 -3.01
N LYS A 577 7.01 -16.80 -3.94
CA LYS A 577 7.25 -15.41 -4.17
C LYS A 577 5.91 -14.95 -4.65
N THR A 578 5.11 -14.52 -3.70
CA THR A 578 3.79 -14.07 -4.07
C THR A 578 3.93 -12.81 -4.91
N THR A 579 3.32 -12.80 -6.09
CA THR A 579 3.34 -11.65 -7.00
C THR A 579 1.92 -11.10 -7.10
N LEU A 580 1.77 -9.79 -6.97
CA LEU A 580 0.49 -9.14 -7.21
C LEU A 580 0.25 -9.11 -8.73
N LYS A 581 -0.86 -9.70 -9.18
CA LYS A 581 -1.32 -9.62 -10.56
C LYS A 581 -2.80 -9.24 -10.61
N PHE A 582 -3.28 -8.90 -11.80
CA PHE A 582 -4.65 -8.48 -12.05
C PHE A 582 -5.30 -9.38 -13.09
N VAL A 583 -6.57 -9.73 -12.88
CA VAL A 583 -7.34 -10.55 -13.81
C VAL A 583 -7.60 -9.78 -15.10
N ASN A 584 -7.21 -10.33 -16.24
CA ASN A 584 -7.40 -9.73 -17.56
C ASN A 584 -8.37 -10.58 -18.39
N VAL A 585 -9.66 -10.24 -18.30
CA VAL A 585 -10.74 -10.82 -19.11
C VAL A 585 -11.56 -9.70 -19.75
N SER A 586 -12.40 -10.02 -20.73
CA SER A 586 -13.31 -9.03 -21.34
C SER A 586 -14.21 -8.37 -20.30
N ALA A 587 -14.60 -7.11 -20.53
CA ALA A 587 -15.54 -6.41 -19.65
C ALA A 587 -16.85 -7.21 -19.50
N GLY A 588 -17.38 -7.31 -18.27
CA GLY A 588 -18.54 -8.14 -17.95
C GLY A 588 -18.30 -9.65 -17.90
N ALA A 589 -17.12 -10.15 -18.30
CA ALA A 589 -16.76 -11.55 -18.17
C ALA A 589 -16.17 -11.87 -16.79
N ALA A 590 -16.26 -13.13 -16.37
CA ALA A 590 -15.69 -13.60 -15.12
C ALA A 590 -14.80 -14.84 -15.30
N LEU A 591 -13.65 -14.84 -14.65
CA LEU A 591 -12.67 -15.92 -14.63
C LEU A 591 -12.97 -16.89 -13.48
N ASN A 592 -13.22 -18.17 -13.81
CA ASN A 592 -13.43 -19.19 -12.79
C ASN A 592 -12.13 -19.47 -12.01
N MET A 593 -12.16 -19.26 -10.68
CA MET A 593 -11.18 -19.78 -9.74
C MET A 593 -11.62 -21.15 -9.27
N ARG A 594 -10.74 -22.15 -9.40
CA ARG A 594 -11.05 -23.57 -9.20
C ARG A 594 -10.29 -24.16 -8.03
N SER A 595 -10.77 -25.31 -7.53
CA SER A 595 -10.18 -26.03 -6.40
C SER A 595 -8.84 -26.69 -6.70
N ALA A 596 -8.55 -26.97 -7.98
CA ALA A 596 -7.29 -27.53 -8.46
C ALA A 596 -6.90 -26.93 -9.82
N ALA A 597 -5.64 -27.13 -10.24
CA ALA A 597 -5.09 -26.70 -11.53
C ALA A 597 -5.63 -27.53 -12.72
N SER A 598 -6.94 -27.51 -12.92
CA SER A 598 -7.63 -28.29 -13.96
C SER A 598 -8.90 -27.57 -14.47
N PRO A 599 -9.20 -27.62 -15.77
CA PRO A 599 -10.41 -27.01 -16.33
C PRO A 599 -11.70 -27.69 -15.88
N THR A 600 -11.63 -28.93 -15.38
CA THR A 600 -12.78 -29.70 -14.87
C THR A 600 -12.94 -29.63 -13.35
N ALA A 601 -11.97 -29.06 -12.63
CA ALA A 601 -12.05 -28.91 -11.18
C ALA A 601 -13.21 -28.00 -10.75
N SER A 602 -13.77 -28.27 -9.57
CA SER A 602 -14.90 -27.51 -9.04
C SER A 602 -14.59 -26.00 -8.94
N ILE A 603 -15.56 -25.18 -9.29
CA ILE A 603 -15.44 -23.72 -9.26
C ILE A 603 -15.63 -23.26 -7.81
N LEU A 604 -14.60 -22.64 -7.22
CA LEU A 604 -14.64 -22.06 -5.88
C LEU A 604 -15.31 -20.68 -5.87
N THR A 605 -15.02 -19.88 -6.90
CA THR A 605 -15.59 -18.55 -7.12
C THR A 605 -15.27 -18.06 -8.54
N LYS A 606 -15.82 -16.91 -8.94
CA LYS A 606 -15.52 -16.24 -10.19
C LYS A 606 -14.88 -14.88 -9.89
N LEU A 607 -13.87 -14.50 -10.67
CA LEU A 607 -13.13 -13.25 -10.54
C LEU A 607 -13.43 -12.36 -11.74
N ALA A 608 -13.91 -11.14 -11.53
CA ALA A 608 -14.11 -10.21 -12.65
C ALA A 608 -12.78 -9.68 -13.17
N LYS A 609 -12.84 -8.98 -14.31
CA LYS A 609 -11.74 -8.17 -14.83
C LYS A 609 -11.17 -7.26 -13.72
N ASP A 610 -9.86 -7.04 -13.75
CA ASP A 610 -9.11 -6.13 -12.89
C ASP A 610 -9.03 -6.53 -11.40
N THR A 611 -9.62 -7.68 -11.02
CA THR A 611 -9.49 -8.23 -9.66
C THR A 611 -8.01 -8.42 -9.31
N ALA A 612 -7.56 -7.84 -8.20
CA ALA A 612 -6.21 -8.05 -7.72
C ALA A 612 -6.09 -9.40 -7.02
N VAL A 613 -5.13 -10.20 -7.49
CA VAL A 613 -4.85 -11.54 -6.98
C VAL A 613 -3.42 -11.60 -6.47
N THR A 614 -3.23 -12.26 -5.33
CA THR A 614 -1.90 -12.65 -4.86
C THR A 614 -1.58 -13.98 -5.51
N VAL A 615 -0.65 -14.00 -6.47
CA VAL A 615 -0.21 -15.21 -7.16
C VAL A 615 0.91 -15.85 -6.39
N TYR A 616 0.68 -17.06 -5.91
CA TYR A 616 1.62 -17.83 -5.11
C TYR A 616 2.62 -18.61 -5.95
N SER A 617 2.13 -19.24 -7.02
CA SER A 617 2.90 -20.07 -7.94
C SER A 617 2.19 -20.13 -9.29
N GLU A 618 2.93 -20.35 -10.36
CA GLU A 618 2.38 -20.58 -11.70
C GLU A 618 3.02 -21.81 -12.31
N VAL A 619 2.21 -22.83 -12.59
CA VAL A 619 2.68 -24.11 -13.14
C VAL A 619 1.70 -24.57 -14.21
N ASN A 620 2.22 -24.97 -15.37
CA ASN A 620 1.43 -25.53 -16.48
C ASN A 620 0.25 -24.63 -16.92
N GLY A 621 0.46 -23.31 -16.97
CA GLY A 621 -0.56 -22.34 -17.36
C GLY A 621 -1.66 -22.12 -16.33
N TRP A 622 -1.50 -22.63 -15.11
CA TRP A 622 -2.35 -22.36 -13.96
C TRP A 622 -1.58 -21.60 -12.89
N ALA A 623 -2.17 -20.51 -12.40
CA ALA A 623 -1.69 -19.75 -11.27
C ALA A 623 -2.46 -20.18 -10.02
N ARG A 624 -1.75 -20.58 -8.95
CA ARG A 624 -2.31 -20.66 -7.60
C ARG A 624 -2.41 -19.26 -7.03
N VAL A 625 -3.60 -18.82 -6.69
CA VAL A 625 -3.86 -17.43 -6.31
C VAL A 625 -4.74 -17.31 -5.06
N SER A 626 -4.60 -16.21 -4.33
CA SER A 626 -5.58 -15.77 -3.32
C SER A 626 -6.24 -14.46 -3.71
N ALA A 627 -7.55 -14.45 -3.62
CA ALA A 627 -8.39 -13.28 -3.78
C ALA A 627 -9.65 -13.42 -2.93
N ASN A 628 -10.11 -12.31 -2.34
CA ASN A 628 -11.37 -12.24 -1.58
C ASN A 628 -11.47 -13.30 -0.46
N GLY A 629 -10.37 -13.53 0.25
CA GLY A 629 -10.28 -14.50 1.35
C GLY A 629 -10.31 -15.98 0.92
N LYS A 630 -10.22 -16.29 -0.38
CA LYS A 630 -10.15 -17.66 -0.90
C LYS A 630 -8.85 -17.89 -1.65
N THR A 631 -8.30 -19.11 -1.52
CA THR A 631 -7.16 -19.59 -2.30
C THR A 631 -7.63 -20.65 -3.28
N GLY A 632 -7.19 -20.56 -4.54
CA GLY A 632 -7.57 -21.50 -5.61
C GLY A 632 -6.68 -21.35 -6.83
N TYR A 633 -7.09 -21.92 -7.96
CA TYR A 633 -6.32 -21.95 -9.20
C TYR A 633 -7.07 -21.25 -10.34
N ILE A 634 -6.38 -20.40 -11.10
CA ILE A 634 -6.89 -19.74 -12.30
C ILE A 634 -5.93 -19.94 -13.47
N ARG A 635 -6.37 -19.72 -14.71
CA ARG A 635 -5.46 -19.80 -15.86
C ARG A 635 -4.56 -18.56 -15.93
N SER A 636 -3.24 -18.77 -15.89
CA SER A 636 -2.20 -17.73 -15.91
C SER A 636 -2.34 -16.75 -17.08
N LYS A 637 -2.81 -17.20 -18.24
CA LYS A 637 -3.00 -16.35 -19.43
C LYS A 637 -3.97 -15.18 -19.25
N PHE A 638 -4.81 -15.24 -18.22
CA PHE A 638 -5.73 -14.17 -17.85
C PHE A 638 -5.17 -13.33 -16.69
N LEU A 639 -3.85 -13.28 -16.50
CA LEU A 639 -3.20 -12.46 -15.50
C LEU A 639 -2.21 -11.49 -16.12
N VAL A 640 -2.20 -10.25 -15.62
CA VAL A 640 -1.25 -9.21 -16.01
C VAL A 640 -0.62 -8.57 -14.77
N SER A 641 0.61 -8.11 -14.89
CA SER A 641 1.33 -7.44 -13.78
C SER A 641 1.08 -5.94 -13.71
N LYS A 642 0.60 -5.32 -14.80
CA LYS A 642 0.27 -3.89 -14.83
C LYS A 642 -1.08 -3.68 -14.15
N ALA A 643 -1.12 -2.81 -13.14
CA ALA A 643 -2.36 -2.39 -12.51
C ALA A 643 -3.22 -1.57 -13.50
N PRO A 644 -4.56 -1.75 -13.49
CA PRO A 644 -5.47 -0.88 -14.24
C PRO A 644 -5.47 0.53 -13.63
N GLU A 645 -5.78 1.54 -14.44
CA GLU A 645 -5.87 2.93 -13.96
C GLU A 645 -7.03 3.10 -12.96
N ASN A 646 -8.15 2.41 -13.21
CA ASN A 646 -9.30 2.33 -12.32
C ASN A 646 -9.72 0.85 -12.16
N PRO A 647 -9.88 0.31 -10.94
CA PRO A 647 -10.38 -1.04 -10.77
C PRO A 647 -11.76 -1.19 -11.38
N GLY A 648 -11.97 -2.26 -12.16
CA GLY A 648 -13.28 -2.68 -12.65
C GLY A 648 -13.81 -1.94 -13.88
N ASN A 649 -13.14 -0.89 -14.39
CA ASN A 649 -13.89 0.11 -15.15
C ASN A 649 -13.46 0.47 -16.59
N PRO A 650 -14.44 0.61 -17.50
CA PRO A 650 -14.43 1.50 -18.69
C PRO A 650 -14.83 2.99 -18.48
N THR A 651 -15.51 3.37 -17.38
CA THR A 651 -16.17 4.66 -17.05
C THR A 651 -16.00 5.19 -15.60
N GLY A 652 -15.24 4.51 -14.76
CA GLY A 652 -15.13 4.80 -13.32
C GLY A 652 -14.28 6.02 -13.06
N THR A 653 -14.61 6.77 -12.01
CA THR A 653 -13.91 8.03 -11.72
C THR A 653 -13.38 8.04 -10.29
N ILE A 654 -12.10 8.35 -10.17
CA ILE A 654 -11.40 8.59 -8.91
C ILE A 654 -11.02 10.06 -8.86
N ASP A 655 -11.74 10.83 -8.05
CA ASP A 655 -11.41 12.21 -7.73
C ASP A 655 -10.37 12.24 -6.61
N ARG A 656 -9.31 13.03 -6.75
CA ARG A 656 -8.31 13.23 -5.68
C ARG A 656 -8.45 14.62 -5.09
N MET A 657 -8.52 14.70 -3.77
CA MET A 657 -8.47 15.94 -3.02
C MET A 657 -7.43 15.85 -1.90
N TYR A 658 -6.90 17.00 -1.49
CA TYR A 658 -5.85 17.07 -0.48
C TYR A 658 -6.36 17.81 0.76
N GLN A 659 -6.20 17.20 1.92
CA GLN A 659 -6.49 17.81 3.22
C GLN A 659 -5.18 18.21 3.90
N ASN A 660 -4.97 19.51 4.07
CA ASN A 660 -3.77 20.02 4.74
C ASN A 660 -3.93 19.94 6.26
N TYR A 661 -2.85 19.58 6.94
CA TYR A 661 -2.73 19.60 8.40
C TYR A 661 -1.61 20.54 8.81
N ASP A 662 -1.85 21.29 9.89
CA ASP A 662 -0.83 22.15 10.51
C ASP A 662 0.08 21.33 11.43
N LEU A 663 0.76 20.36 10.83
CA LEU A 663 1.79 19.52 11.44
C LEU A 663 2.79 19.16 10.34
N THR A 664 4.08 19.18 10.65
CA THR A 664 5.09 18.49 9.84
C THR A 664 4.95 16.97 10.01
N LEU A 665 5.46 16.20 9.06
CA LEU A 665 5.47 14.74 9.15
C LEU A 665 6.20 14.26 10.43
N SER A 666 7.30 14.94 10.80
CA SER A 666 8.07 14.60 12.01
C SER A 666 7.31 14.86 13.29
N GLU A 667 6.57 15.97 13.38
CA GLU A 667 5.72 16.27 14.55
C GLU A 667 4.60 15.24 14.68
N MET A 668 3.96 14.89 13.56
CA MET A 668 2.93 13.85 13.56
C MET A 668 3.51 12.50 14.03
N THR A 669 4.65 12.06 13.50
CA THR A 669 5.33 10.84 13.98
C THR A 669 5.62 10.92 15.48
N ALA A 670 6.16 12.04 15.98
CA ALA A 670 6.48 12.19 17.40
C ALA A 670 5.23 12.09 18.29
N ILE A 671 4.10 12.66 17.85
CA ILE A 671 2.80 12.51 18.52
C ILE A 671 2.36 11.05 18.54
N GLN A 672 2.45 10.37 17.41
CA GLN A 672 2.06 8.96 17.28
C GLN A 672 2.91 8.03 18.14
N MET A 673 4.22 8.28 18.24
CA MET A 673 5.11 7.47 19.07
C MET A 673 4.75 7.49 20.55
N LYS A 674 4.14 8.58 21.05
CA LYS A 674 3.66 8.67 22.44
C LYS A 674 2.45 7.78 22.73
N ALA A 675 1.75 7.31 21.70
CA ALA A 675 0.59 6.42 21.83
C ALA A 675 0.95 4.93 21.85
N ASN A 676 2.25 4.57 21.92
CA ASN A 676 2.74 3.19 21.87
C ASN A 676 2.20 2.40 20.66
N PRO A 677 2.43 2.89 19.43
CA PRO A 677 1.93 2.24 18.22
C PRO A 677 2.53 0.84 18.10
N GLN A 678 1.73 -0.14 17.68
CA GLN A 678 2.12 -1.56 17.65
C GLN A 678 2.43 -2.05 16.24
N THR A 679 3.25 -3.09 16.14
CA THR A 679 3.53 -3.81 14.90
C THR A 679 3.81 -5.29 15.17
N ASP A 680 3.57 -6.10 14.15
CA ASP A 680 3.89 -7.53 14.05
C ASP A 680 5.25 -7.77 13.36
N LYS A 681 6.04 -6.71 13.12
CA LYS A 681 7.40 -6.82 12.58
C LYS A 681 8.41 -7.30 13.63
N ASP A 682 9.31 -8.18 13.19
CA ASP A 682 10.45 -8.60 13.99
C ASP A 682 11.54 -7.51 14.03
N TYR A 683 12.00 -7.18 15.23
CA TYR A 683 13.13 -6.29 15.45
C TYR A 683 14.31 -7.01 16.09
N LYS A 684 15.52 -6.46 15.91
CA LYS A 684 16.61 -6.71 16.85
C LYS A 684 16.31 -5.96 18.14
N ILE A 685 16.44 -6.64 19.26
CA ILE A 685 15.93 -6.18 20.55
C ILE A 685 17.03 -6.26 21.57
N TYR A 686 17.21 -5.19 22.34
CA TYR A 686 18.33 -5.00 23.24
C TYR A 686 17.87 -4.69 24.66
N ILE A 687 18.59 -5.21 25.65
CA ILE A 687 18.45 -4.85 27.06
C ILE A 687 19.83 -4.54 27.64
N ARG A 688 19.92 -3.54 28.52
CA ARG A 688 21.19 -3.17 29.14
C ARG A 688 21.65 -4.27 30.09
N GLU A 689 22.96 -4.51 30.15
CA GLU A 689 23.51 -5.69 30.85
C GLU A 689 23.19 -5.73 32.35
N ASP A 690 23.12 -4.56 32.99
CA ASP A 690 22.82 -4.42 34.42
C ASP A 690 21.38 -4.82 34.78
N GLY A 691 20.51 -4.87 33.78
CA GLY A 691 19.14 -5.36 33.91
C GLY A 691 19.00 -6.87 33.91
N LEU A 692 20.07 -7.62 33.63
CA LEU A 692 20.07 -9.08 33.68
C LEU A 692 21.00 -9.62 34.77
N ALA A 693 20.54 -10.64 35.48
CA ALA A 693 21.39 -11.55 36.23
C ALA A 693 21.69 -12.73 35.32
N LEU A 694 22.94 -12.87 34.88
CA LEU A 694 23.33 -13.95 33.98
C LEU A 694 23.19 -15.30 34.70
N THR A 695 22.47 -16.22 34.09
CA THR A 695 22.37 -17.61 34.54
C THR A 695 23.26 -18.53 33.69
N SER A 696 23.62 -18.09 32.48
CA SER A 696 24.65 -18.69 31.63
C SER A 696 25.21 -17.61 30.68
N PRO A 697 26.24 -17.91 29.86
CA PRO A 697 26.70 -16.99 28.82
C PRO A 697 25.63 -16.59 27.79
N THR A 698 24.58 -17.41 27.63
CA THR A 698 23.53 -17.24 26.62
C THR A 698 22.16 -16.97 27.24
N LYS A 699 22.04 -16.85 28.57
CA LYS A 699 20.78 -16.62 29.26
C LYS A 699 20.95 -15.71 30.48
N GLY A 700 19.97 -14.85 30.69
CA GLY A 700 19.87 -14.02 31.90
C GLY A 700 18.44 -13.86 32.36
N THR A 701 18.25 -13.64 33.66
CA THR A 701 16.96 -13.32 34.26
C THR A 701 16.87 -11.83 34.58
N VAL A 702 15.72 -11.22 34.29
CA VAL A 702 15.52 -9.78 34.49
C VAL A 702 15.52 -9.42 35.98
N LYS A 703 16.39 -8.47 36.35
CA LYS A 703 16.62 -8.03 37.73
C LYS A 703 15.61 -6.96 38.16
N GLY A 704 14.69 -7.29 39.05
CA GLY A 704 13.71 -6.32 39.54
C GLY A 704 12.67 -5.95 38.47
N THR A 705 11.98 -4.82 38.66
CA THR A 705 10.89 -4.36 37.79
C THR A 705 11.29 -3.08 37.03
N GLY A 706 10.53 -2.73 35.99
CA GLY A 706 10.71 -1.46 35.25
C GLY A 706 11.70 -1.52 34.07
N TRP A 707 12.31 -2.67 33.80
CA TRP A 707 13.18 -2.84 32.64
C TRP A 707 12.41 -2.83 31.33
N ARG A 708 13.05 -2.24 30.32
CA ARG A 708 12.53 -2.08 28.97
C ARG A 708 13.52 -2.65 27.97
N VAL A 709 12.99 -3.31 26.95
CA VAL A 709 13.77 -3.74 25.81
C VAL A 709 13.64 -2.70 24.69
N ARG A 710 14.71 -2.48 23.93
CA ARG A 710 14.83 -1.37 22.97
C ARG A 710 15.24 -1.86 21.59
N GLY A 711 14.93 -1.07 20.57
CA GLY A 711 15.24 -1.39 19.17
C GLY A 711 16.71 -1.18 18.77
N GLY A 712 17.54 -0.73 19.71
CA GLY A 712 18.97 -0.56 19.55
C GLY A 712 19.68 -0.49 20.90
N ALA A 713 21.01 -0.56 20.87
CA ALA A 713 21.87 -0.54 22.04
C ALA A 713 22.08 0.91 22.54
N GLY A 714 21.28 1.32 23.51
CA GLY A 714 21.37 2.62 24.15
C GLY A 714 20.02 3.18 24.59
N ASN A 715 20.04 4.09 25.56
CA ASN A 715 18.82 4.69 26.09
C ASN A 715 18.07 5.62 25.12
N ASN A 716 18.73 6.10 24.06
CA ASN A 716 18.14 6.96 23.03
C ASN A 716 17.26 6.20 22.01
N PHE A 717 17.34 4.87 21.96
CA PHE A 717 16.50 4.05 21.10
C PHE A 717 15.08 3.87 21.67
N TRP A 718 14.09 3.73 20.80
CA TRP A 718 12.70 3.53 21.22
C TRP A 718 12.54 2.25 22.04
N VAL A 719 11.52 2.26 22.90
CA VAL A 719 11.14 1.10 23.71
C VAL A 719 10.31 0.18 22.82
N VAL A 720 10.78 -1.06 22.62
CA VAL A 720 10.08 -2.11 21.87
C VAL A 720 9.04 -2.80 22.76
N GLY A 721 9.32 -2.92 24.06
CA GLY A 721 8.40 -3.53 25.02
C GLY A 721 8.94 -3.54 26.44
N THR A 722 8.14 -4.07 27.36
CA THR A 722 8.53 -4.27 28.76
C THR A 722 8.90 -5.74 29.00
N VAL A 723 9.68 -5.96 30.06
CA VAL A 723 10.01 -7.28 30.57
C VAL A 723 9.70 -7.36 32.06
N SER A 724 9.28 -8.53 32.53
CA SER A 724 8.89 -8.76 33.91
C SER A 724 10.06 -9.23 34.77
N LYS A 725 10.01 -8.97 36.08
CA LYS A 725 10.98 -9.51 37.05
C LYS A 725 11.06 -11.04 36.90
N ASN A 726 12.28 -11.58 36.96
CA ASN A 726 12.59 -13.01 36.80
C ASN A 726 12.25 -13.59 35.41
N GLN A 727 11.83 -12.79 34.44
CA GLN A 727 11.68 -13.25 33.06
C GLN A 727 13.06 -13.67 32.53
N THR A 728 13.14 -14.90 32.03
CA THR A 728 14.35 -15.39 31.36
C THR A 728 14.39 -14.89 29.93
N LEU A 729 15.50 -14.29 29.54
CA LEU A 729 15.80 -13.88 28.17
C LEU A 729 17.00 -14.65 27.66
N GLU A 730 16.92 -15.07 26.39
CA GLU A 730 18.04 -15.66 25.67
C GLU A 730 18.88 -14.54 25.06
N ILE A 731 20.19 -14.58 25.31
CA ILE A 731 21.18 -13.60 24.86
C ILE A 731 21.80 -14.11 23.57
N LYS A 732 21.71 -13.32 22.51
CA LYS A 732 22.27 -13.60 21.17
C LYS A 732 23.64 -12.98 20.97
N SER A 733 23.83 -11.75 21.46
CA SER A 733 25.07 -11.01 21.30
C SER A 733 25.22 -9.94 22.39
N LYS A 734 26.43 -9.44 22.58
CA LYS A 734 26.77 -8.32 23.46
C LYS A 734 27.40 -7.20 22.63
N VAL A 735 26.98 -5.97 22.83
CA VAL A 735 27.47 -4.78 22.10
C VAL A 735 27.56 -3.59 23.04
N GLU A 736 28.56 -2.73 22.84
CA GLU A 736 28.66 -1.45 23.54
C GLU A 736 27.65 -0.46 22.94
N GLY A 737 26.80 0.10 23.80
CA GLY A 737 25.74 1.01 23.42
C GLY A 737 26.22 2.45 23.27
N SER A 738 25.37 3.30 22.68
CA SER A 738 25.62 4.74 22.53
C SER A 738 25.74 5.49 23.85
N ASP A 739 25.34 4.88 24.96
CA ASP A 739 25.42 5.41 26.32
C ASP A 739 26.62 4.88 27.12
N GLY A 740 27.55 4.17 26.49
CA GLY A 740 28.78 3.65 27.11
C GLY A 740 28.58 2.42 27.99
N TYR A 741 27.35 1.92 28.10
CA TYR A 741 27.05 0.64 28.75
C TYR A 741 27.08 -0.49 27.75
N ASN A 742 27.30 -1.73 28.20
CA ASN A 742 27.02 -2.86 27.34
C ASN A 742 25.53 -3.21 27.33
N TRP A 743 25.09 -3.67 26.17
CA TRP A 743 23.74 -4.13 25.90
C TRP A 743 23.78 -5.55 25.34
N PHE A 744 22.84 -6.37 25.78
CA PHE A 744 22.59 -7.70 25.23
C PHE A 744 21.51 -7.62 24.16
N GLU A 745 21.80 -8.11 22.96
CA GLU A 745 20.76 -8.49 22.01
C GLU A 745 20.06 -9.74 22.53
N VAL A 746 18.74 -9.72 22.62
CA VAL A 746 17.96 -10.81 23.23
C VAL A 746 16.84 -11.32 22.32
N SER A 747 16.47 -12.59 22.48
CA SER A 747 15.22 -13.12 21.95
C SER A 747 14.03 -12.57 22.75
N TYR A 748 13.11 -11.89 22.07
CA TYR A 748 11.89 -11.35 22.67
C TYR A 748 10.67 -11.81 21.87
N ASN A 749 10.17 -13.00 22.21
CA ASN A 749 9.17 -13.73 21.43
C ASN A 749 7.75 -13.19 21.72
N LYS A 750 7.45 -11.98 21.23
CA LYS A 750 6.13 -11.35 21.28
C LYS A 750 5.59 -11.18 19.87
N SER A 751 4.33 -11.56 19.65
CA SER A 751 3.64 -11.40 18.36
C SER A 751 3.36 -9.94 17.99
N TRP A 752 3.30 -9.05 18.99
CA TRP A 752 3.10 -7.62 18.82
C TRP A 752 4.06 -6.86 19.72
N VAL A 753 4.70 -5.84 19.17
CA VAL A 753 5.66 -4.98 19.87
C VAL A 753 5.46 -3.52 19.49
N ASN A 754 6.00 -2.60 20.28
CA ASN A 754 6.02 -1.18 19.93
C ASN A 754 6.84 -0.97 18.64
N ALA A 755 6.23 -0.27 17.69
CA ALA A 755 6.80 0.05 16.39
C ALA A 755 7.98 1.03 16.48
N SER A 756 8.90 0.91 15.53
CA SER A 756 9.97 1.89 15.33
C SER A 756 9.42 3.24 14.84
N PRO A 757 10.04 4.38 15.18
CA PRO A 757 9.68 5.67 14.60
C PRO A 757 9.72 5.69 13.07
N GLU A 758 10.63 4.95 12.46
CA GLU A 758 10.79 4.83 11.00
C GLU A 758 9.58 4.13 10.38
N ASP A 759 9.13 3.02 10.97
CA ASP A 759 7.96 2.30 10.51
C ASP A 759 6.68 3.11 10.71
N VAL A 760 6.56 3.82 11.83
CA VAL A 760 5.43 4.74 12.07
C VAL A 760 5.42 5.85 11.02
N THR A 761 6.57 6.47 10.76
CA THR A 761 6.71 7.50 9.71
C THR A 761 6.33 6.97 8.34
N TYR A 762 6.75 5.74 8.00
CA TYR A 762 6.40 5.10 6.74
C TYR A 762 4.88 5.02 6.52
N TYR A 763 4.11 4.63 7.54
CA TYR A 763 2.66 4.52 7.44
C TYR A 763 1.90 5.85 7.61
N VAL A 764 2.48 6.82 8.31
CA VAL A 764 1.92 8.18 8.41
C VAL A 764 2.14 8.95 7.10
N ASP A 765 3.26 8.76 6.39
CA ASP A 765 3.53 9.48 5.15
C ASP A 765 2.66 8.99 3.99
N ALA A 766 1.63 9.77 3.65
CA ALA A 766 0.72 9.43 2.57
C ALA A 766 1.37 9.39 1.18
N ASN A 767 2.55 10.02 0.99
CA ASN A 767 3.27 9.95 -0.28
C ASN A 767 3.75 8.52 -0.60
N ASN A 768 3.93 7.67 0.42
CA ASN A 768 4.26 6.25 0.22
C ASN A 768 3.11 5.44 -0.40
N PHE A 769 1.88 5.98 -0.38
CA PHE A 769 0.67 5.23 -0.75
C PHE A 769 -0.18 5.90 -1.82
N VAL A 770 -0.06 7.21 -2.03
CA VAL A 770 -0.93 7.99 -2.93
C VAL A 770 -0.97 7.47 -4.36
N ASP A 771 0.16 6.96 -4.87
CA ASP A 771 0.26 6.41 -6.23
C ASP A 771 0.25 4.87 -6.25
N HIS A 772 0.11 4.23 -5.09
CA HIS A 772 -0.01 2.79 -5.02
C HIS A 772 -1.45 2.37 -5.38
N PRO A 773 -1.65 1.44 -6.34
CA PRO A 773 -2.98 1.11 -6.88
C PRO A 773 -3.97 0.61 -5.82
N ILE A 774 -3.47 -0.16 -4.84
CA ILE A 774 -4.29 -0.69 -3.74
C ILE A 774 -4.20 0.18 -2.48
N ASN A 775 -2.98 0.44 -1.96
CA ASN A 775 -2.80 1.18 -0.71
C ASN A 775 -3.33 2.62 -0.73
N SER A 776 -3.54 3.25 -1.89
CA SER A 776 -4.22 4.54 -1.97
C SER A 776 -5.67 4.50 -1.49
N PHE A 777 -6.31 3.32 -1.46
CA PHE A 777 -7.69 3.17 -1.01
C PHE A 777 -7.87 3.42 0.50
N GLN A 778 -6.77 3.57 1.26
CA GLN A 778 -6.87 4.00 2.65
C GLN A 778 -7.36 5.46 2.77
N PHE A 779 -7.32 6.19 1.66
CA PHE A 779 -7.79 7.57 1.54
C PHE A 779 -9.22 7.68 1.00
N VAL A 780 -9.92 6.57 0.75
CA VAL A 780 -11.33 6.62 0.30
C VAL A 780 -12.15 7.40 1.31
N LYS A 781 -12.86 8.42 0.82
CA LYS A 781 -13.77 9.23 1.63
C LYS A 781 -15.01 8.42 1.99
N LEU A 782 -15.00 7.90 3.20
CA LEU A 782 -16.04 7.05 3.77
C LEU A 782 -17.34 7.82 4.06
N SER A 783 -17.30 9.15 4.12
CA SER A 783 -18.50 9.98 4.27
C SER A 783 -19.31 10.17 2.98
N GLN A 784 -18.90 9.52 1.88
CA GLN A 784 -19.55 9.64 0.57
C GLN A 784 -20.07 8.30 0.10
N THR A 785 -21.32 8.31 -0.35
CA THR A 785 -21.99 7.19 -1.01
C THR A 785 -21.41 6.96 -2.39
N THR A 786 -21.33 5.70 -2.79
CA THR A 786 -20.85 5.26 -4.11
C THR A 786 -21.98 5.06 -5.11
N HIS A 787 -23.23 5.19 -4.67
CA HIS A 787 -24.45 5.01 -5.48
C HIS A 787 -24.48 3.64 -6.18
N LEU A 788 -24.20 2.59 -5.40
CA LEU A 788 -24.11 1.23 -5.92
C LEU A 788 -25.41 0.75 -6.56
N ASN A 789 -25.31 0.00 -7.65
CA ASN A 789 -26.43 -0.76 -8.19
C ASN A 789 -26.66 -2.02 -7.35
N ALA A 790 -27.79 -2.10 -6.64
CA ALA A 790 -28.08 -3.21 -5.73
C ALA A 790 -28.10 -4.58 -6.43
N SER A 791 -28.62 -4.66 -7.66
CA SER A 791 -28.67 -5.91 -8.44
C SER A 791 -27.28 -6.38 -8.82
N GLU A 792 -26.43 -5.45 -9.29
CA GLU A 792 -25.04 -5.73 -9.64
C GLU A 792 -24.24 -6.21 -8.42
N VAL A 793 -24.35 -5.51 -7.29
CA VAL A 793 -23.67 -5.90 -6.04
C VAL A 793 -24.14 -7.27 -5.57
N ASN A 794 -25.45 -7.54 -5.60
CA ASN A 794 -25.98 -8.84 -5.22
C ASN A 794 -25.48 -9.96 -6.13
N GLU A 795 -25.45 -9.74 -7.44
CA GLU A 795 -25.01 -10.73 -8.41
C GLU A 795 -23.50 -11.01 -8.32
N ARG A 796 -22.68 -9.94 -8.23
CA ARG A 796 -21.23 -10.03 -8.40
C ARG A 796 -20.43 -10.07 -7.11
N ILE A 797 -20.94 -9.46 -6.04
CA ILE A 797 -20.23 -9.31 -4.77
C ILE A 797 -20.81 -10.20 -3.67
N LEU A 798 -22.11 -10.09 -3.41
CA LEU A 798 -22.76 -10.75 -2.28
C LEU A 798 -23.26 -12.16 -2.60
N SER A 799 -23.27 -12.56 -3.88
CA SER A 799 -23.65 -13.91 -4.29
C SER A 799 -22.79 -14.98 -3.60
N GLY A 800 -23.47 -15.91 -2.92
CA GLY A 800 -22.81 -16.99 -2.18
C GLY A 800 -22.06 -16.56 -0.92
N LYS A 801 -22.31 -15.35 -0.40
CA LYS A 801 -21.72 -14.82 0.84
C LYS A 801 -22.58 -15.10 2.07
N GLY A 802 -23.05 -16.35 2.18
CA GLY A 802 -23.88 -16.80 3.29
C GLY A 802 -25.11 -15.91 3.49
N ILE A 803 -25.34 -15.49 4.74
CA ILE A 803 -26.51 -14.66 5.10
C ILE A 803 -26.49 -13.26 4.50
N LEU A 804 -25.33 -12.80 3.99
CA LEU A 804 -25.18 -11.51 3.32
C LEU A 804 -25.65 -11.55 1.86
N SER A 805 -25.88 -12.74 1.30
CA SER A 805 -26.37 -12.89 -0.07
C SER A 805 -27.74 -12.21 -0.23
N GLY A 806 -27.88 -11.38 -1.27
CA GLY A 806 -29.11 -10.63 -1.53
C GLY A 806 -29.30 -9.36 -0.70
N LYS A 807 -28.37 -9.00 0.19
CA LYS A 807 -28.51 -7.88 1.15
C LYS A 807 -27.98 -6.53 0.67
N ALA A 808 -27.64 -6.36 -0.62
CA ALA A 808 -27.08 -5.11 -1.13
C ALA A 808 -27.95 -3.89 -0.82
N ALA A 809 -29.28 -4.01 -0.95
CA ALA A 809 -30.22 -2.93 -0.65
C ALA A 809 -30.11 -2.45 0.81
N SER A 810 -29.82 -3.35 1.76
CA SER A 810 -29.66 -2.99 3.18
C SER A 810 -28.37 -2.22 3.42
N PHE A 811 -27.26 -2.60 2.75
CA PHE A 811 -26.00 -1.86 2.80
C PHE A 811 -26.12 -0.47 2.17
N ILE A 812 -26.83 -0.38 1.04
CA ILE A 812 -27.11 0.90 0.36
C ILE A 812 -27.97 1.79 1.26
N SER A 813 -29.07 1.26 1.79
CA SER A 813 -29.93 2.00 2.71
C SER A 813 -29.18 2.47 3.95
N ALA A 814 -28.30 1.63 4.50
CA ALA A 814 -27.45 1.98 5.64
C ALA A 814 -26.48 3.12 5.31
N GLY A 815 -25.84 3.05 4.13
CA GLY A 815 -24.92 4.07 3.66
C GLY A 815 -25.60 5.41 3.37
N GLU A 816 -26.76 5.39 2.72
CA GLU A 816 -27.58 6.59 2.47
C GLU A 816 -28.11 7.21 3.77
N THR A 817 -28.53 6.37 4.73
CA THR A 817 -29.11 6.84 6.00
C THR A 817 -28.06 7.50 6.89
N TYR A 818 -26.87 6.92 6.96
CA TYR A 818 -25.83 7.34 7.92
C TYR A 818 -24.64 8.03 7.28
N GLY A 819 -24.67 8.25 5.96
CA GLY A 819 -23.57 8.89 5.24
C GLY A 819 -22.29 8.07 5.29
N VAL A 820 -22.38 6.75 5.16
CA VAL A 820 -21.22 5.84 5.16
C VAL A 820 -21.09 5.14 3.81
N ASN A 821 -19.87 5.05 3.30
CA ASN A 821 -19.56 4.38 2.06
C ASN A 821 -20.00 2.90 2.11
N GLU A 822 -20.95 2.54 1.24
CA GLU A 822 -21.58 1.23 1.17
C GLU A 822 -20.56 0.13 0.89
N MET A 823 -19.56 0.42 0.06
CA MET A 823 -18.55 -0.56 -0.29
C MET A 823 -17.62 -0.87 0.90
N TYR A 824 -17.31 0.15 1.69
CA TYR A 824 -16.62 -0.04 2.96
C TYR A 824 -17.48 -0.88 3.94
N LEU A 825 -18.78 -0.60 4.07
CA LEU A 825 -19.68 -1.38 4.92
C LEU A 825 -19.73 -2.85 4.48
N ILE A 826 -19.85 -3.11 3.18
CA ILE A 826 -19.84 -4.47 2.61
C ILE A 826 -18.49 -5.15 2.88
N SER A 827 -17.37 -4.45 2.65
CA SER A 827 -16.03 -4.98 2.89
C SER A 827 -15.82 -5.39 4.35
N HIS A 828 -16.21 -4.53 5.29
CA HIS A 828 -16.13 -4.83 6.72
C HIS A 828 -17.04 -6.00 7.09
N ALA A 829 -18.31 -5.97 6.69
CA ALA A 829 -19.22 -7.06 7.01
C ALA A 829 -18.71 -8.40 6.47
N LEU A 830 -18.16 -8.45 5.25
CA LEU A 830 -17.56 -9.66 4.69
C LEU A 830 -16.35 -10.15 5.50
N LEU A 831 -15.51 -9.24 6.01
CA LEU A 831 -14.36 -9.59 6.83
C LEU A 831 -14.81 -10.14 8.19
N GLU A 832 -15.58 -9.35 8.94
CA GLU A 832 -15.98 -9.64 10.33
C GLU A 832 -16.81 -10.93 10.43
N THR A 833 -17.61 -11.22 9.41
CA THR A 833 -18.52 -12.36 9.42
C THR A 833 -17.94 -13.60 8.73
N GLY A 834 -16.71 -13.55 8.23
CA GLY A 834 -16.14 -14.63 7.41
C GLY A 834 -17.03 -14.93 6.19
N ASN A 835 -17.33 -13.91 5.38
CA ASN A 835 -18.25 -13.99 4.25
C ASN A 835 -19.68 -14.43 4.64
N GLY A 836 -20.23 -13.91 5.74
CA GLY A 836 -21.61 -14.13 6.17
C GLY A 836 -21.88 -15.50 6.81
N THR A 837 -20.85 -16.16 7.34
CA THR A 837 -20.94 -17.55 7.86
C THR A 837 -20.62 -17.69 9.35
N SER A 838 -20.06 -16.65 9.98
CA SER A 838 -19.76 -16.68 11.42
C SER A 838 -21.02 -16.89 12.27
N PRO A 839 -20.91 -17.48 13.47
CA PRO A 839 -22.06 -17.69 14.36
C PRO A 839 -22.84 -16.41 14.67
N LEU A 840 -22.12 -15.31 14.94
CA LEU A 840 -22.72 -13.99 15.19
C LEU A 840 -23.50 -13.46 13.99
N ALA A 841 -23.03 -13.74 12.77
CA ALA A 841 -23.70 -13.33 11.54
C ALA A 841 -24.92 -14.22 11.23
N THR A 842 -24.84 -15.52 11.47
CA THR A 842 -25.94 -16.46 11.20
C THR A 842 -27.02 -16.45 12.28
N GLY A 843 -26.69 -15.89 13.44
CA GLY A 843 -27.62 -15.60 14.52
C GLY A 843 -27.37 -16.44 15.78
N ILE A 844 -27.50 -15.81 16.94
CA ILE A 844 -27.38 -16.44 18.27
C ILE A 844 -28.68 -16.21 19.04
N ASN A 845 -29.16 -17.21 19.79
CA ASN A 845 -30.31 -17.04 20.67
C ASN A 845 -29.88 -16.36 21.97
N VAL A 846 -30.44 -15.20 22.26
CA VAL A 846 -30.30 -14.48 23.54
C VAL A 846 -31.70 -14.21 24.07
N ASN A 847 -31.99 -14.69 25.28
CA ASN A 847 -33.29 -14.51 25.96
C ASN A 847 -34.51 -14.88 25.08
N GLY A 848 -34.42 -15.98 24.34
CA GLY A 848 -35.51 -16.48 23.49
C GLY A 848 -35.66 -15.77 22.15
N ARG A 849 -34.74 -14.86 21.78
CA ARG A 849 -34.73 -14.18 20.48
C ARG A 849 -33.43 -14.41 19.74
N ILE A 850 -33.51 -14.69 18.44
CA ILE A 850 -32.33 -14.75 17.58
C ILE A 850 -31.88 -13.32 17.28
N VAL A 851 -30.59 -13.06 17.48
CA VAL A 851 -29.95 -11.77 17.23
C VAL A 851 -28.78 -11.92 16.29
N TYR A 852 -28.48 -10.87 15.53
CA TYR A 852 -27.50 -10.88 14.45
C TYR A 852 -26.48 -9.76 14.64
N ASN A 853 -25.21 -10.05 14.34
CA ASN A 853 -24.13 -9.08 14.41
C ASN A 853 -23.22 -9.19 13.18
N MET A 854 -23.34 -8.22 12.26
CA MET A 854 -22.64 -8.23 10.97
C MET A 854 -21.26 -7.56 10.99
N TYR A 855 -20.88 -6.94 12.10
CA TYR A 855 -19.64 -6.17 12.20
C TYR A 855 -18.83 -6.49 13.47
N GLY A 856 -19.19 -7.55 14.20
CA GLY A 856 -18.51 -7.92 15.45
C GLY A 856 -18.61 -6.86 16.56
N ILE A 857 -19.60 -5.97 16.51
CA ILE A 857 -19.69 -4.84 17.47
C ILE A 857 -20.00 -5.37 18.87
N GLY A 858 -19.21 -4.95 19.86
CA GLY A 858 -19.34 -5.42 21.24
C GLY A 858 -18.81 -6.83 21.48
N ALA A 859 -18.08 -7.41 20.52
CA ALA A 859 -17.39 -8.69 20.70
C ALA A 859 -16.00 -8.47 21.32
N PHE A 860 -15.81 -8.91 22.56
CA PHE A 860 -14.52 -8.79 23.27
C PHE A 860 -13.71 -10.08 23.25
N ASP A 861 -12.38 -9.96 23.32
CA ASP A 861 -11.50 -11.13 23.36
C ASP A 861 -11.87 -12.10 24.48
N GLY A 862 -11.84 -13.39 24.18
CA GLY A 862 -12.25 -14.45 25.11
C GLY A 862 -13.76 -14.62 25.31
N THR A 863 -14.59 -13.62 24.97
CA THR A 863 -16.06 -13.68 25.11
C THR A 863 -16.81 -13.22 23.87
N ALA A 864 -16.16 -13.18 22.71
CA ALA A 864 -16.61 -12.49 21.50
C ALA A 864 -18.03 -12.86 21.06
N ILE A 865 -18.39 -14.14 21.10
CA ILE A 865 -19.73 -14.61 20.68
C ILE A 865 -20.80 -14.16 21.67
N SER A 866 -20.61 -14.37 22.97
CA SER A 866 -21.63 -14.04 23.98
C SER A 866 -21.79 -12.53 24.16
N SER A 867 -20.67 -11.79 24.25
CA SER A 867 -20.69 -10.33 24.36
C SER A 867 -21.26 -9.64 23.12
N GLY A 868 -20.84 -10.07 21.92
CA GLY A 868 -21.36 -9.56 20.66
C GLY A 868 -22.84 -9.87 20.42
N ALA A 869 -23.32 -11.04 20.86
CA ALA A 869 -24.73 -11.39 20.80
C ALA A 869 -25.56 -10.58 21.81
N GLN A 870 -25.08 -10.41 23.05
CA GLN A 870 -25.77 -9.59 24.04
C GLN A 870 -25.87 -8.13 23.61
N TYR A 871 -24.81 -7.58 22.99
CA TYR A 871 -24.85 -6.25 22.38
C TYR A 871 -25.94 -6.17 21.31
N ALA A 872 -25.96 -7.14 20.38
CA ALA A 872 -26.96 -7.20 19.32
C ALA A 872 -28.41 -7.28 19.85
N TYR A 873 -28.62 -8.02 20.94
CA TYR A 873 -29.92 -8.07 21.63
C TYR A 873 -30.33 -6.70 22.16
N ASN A 874 -29.43 -6.02 22.87
CA ASN A 874 -29.67 -4.70 23.46
C ASN A 874 -29.90 -3.63 22.37
N ALA A 875 -29.22 -3.76 21.23
CA ALA A 875 -29.36 -2.89 20.08
C ALA A 875 -30.57 -3.20 19.19
N GLY A 876 -31.33 -4.27 19.50
CA GLY A 876 -32.53 -4.66 18.76
C GLY A 876 -32.26 -5.27 17.38
N TRP A 877 -31.09 -5.87 17.16
CA TRP A 877 -30.69 -6.45 15.87
C TRP A 877 -31.27 -7.86 15.68
N PHE A 878 -32.60 -7.94 15.63
CA PHE A 878 -33.34 -9.20 15.49
C PHE A 878 -33.47 -9.68 14.04
N THR A 879 -32.88 -8.97 13.08
CA THR A 879 -32.75 -9.41 11.69
C THR A 879 -31.35 -9.08 11.14
N PRO A 880 -30.89 -9.81 10.10
CA PRO A 880 -29.65 -9.48 9.41
C PRO A 880 -29.60 -8.02 8.93
N GLU A 881 -30.70 -7.51 8.37
CA GLU A 881 -30.81 -6.14 7.86
C GLU A 881 -30.73 -5.09 8.97
N ALA A 882 -31.39 -5.34 10.11
CA ALA A 882 -31.31 -4.46 11.28
C ALA A 882 -29.87 -4.38 11.80
N SER A 883 -29.14 -5.49 11.78
CA SER A 883 -27.72 -5.55 12.13
C SER A 883 -26.84 -4.78 11.14
N ILE A 884 -27.09 -4.91 9.82
CA ILE A 884 -26.37 -4.15 8.78
C ILE A 884 -26.55 -2.63 8.99
N ILE A 885 -27.79 -2.19 9.19
CA ILE A 885 -28.15 -0.78 9.34
C ILE A 885 -27.65 -0.22 10.68
N GLY A 886 -27.87 -0.96 11.78
CA GLY A 886 -27.44 -0.54 13.11
C GLY A 886 -25.92 -0.52 13.28
N GLY A 887 -25.19 -1.44 12.66
CA GLY A 887 -23.74 -1.40 12.67
C GLY A 887 -23.17 -0.23 11.86
N ALA A 888 -23.80 0.14 10.74
CA ALA A 888 -23.44 1.35 10.01
C ALA A 888 -23.66 2.62 10.83
N GLN A 889 -24.74 2.68 11.63
CA GLN A 889 -24.96 3.78 12.57
C GLN A 889 -23.82 3.92 13.58
N PHE A 890 -23.38 2.80 14.16
CA PHE A 890 -22.27 2.77 15.11
C PHE A 890 -20.98 3.32 14.49
N ILE A 891 -20.64 2.86 13.28
CA ILE A 891 -19.48 3.34 12.52
C ILE A 891 -19.60 4.84 12.23
N ALA A 892 -20.78 5.28 11.79
CA ALA A 892 -21.02 6.67 11.44
C ALA A 892 -20.86 7.59 12.65
N GLN A 893 -21.52 7.28 13.76
CA GLN A 893 -21.53 8.09 14.97
C GLN A 893 -20.17 8.08 15.67
N GLY A 894 -19.47 6.95 15.67
CA GLY A 894 -18.14 6.84 16.27
C GLY A 894 -17.08 7.61 15.47
N TYR A 895 -17.04 7.43 14.14
CA TYR A 895 -15.86 7.81 13.35
C TYR A 895 -16.17 8.76 12.19
N VAL A 896 -17.11 8.43 11.32
CA VAL A 896 -17.33 9.22 10.09
C VAL A 896 -17.84 10.62 10.43
N ASN A 897 -18.80 10.73 11.34
CA ASN A 897 -19.40 12.00 11.75
C ASN A 897 -18.48 12.85 12.64
N THR A 898 -17.41 12.26 13.19
CA THR A 898 -16.38 12.97 13.97
C THR A 898 -15.23 13.47 13.09
N GLY A 899 -15.35 13.32 11.77
CA GLY A 899 -14.37 13.78 10.79
C GLY A 899 -13.26 12.76 10.47
N GLN A 900 -13.33 11.55 11.02
CA GLN A 900 -12.44 10.43 10.67
C GLN A 900 -13.04 9.60 9.53
N ASP A 901 -13.32 10.27 8.43
CA ASP A 901 -14.01 9.74 7.25
C ASP A 901 -13.06 9.11 6.20
N THR A 902 -11.88 8.63 6.62
CA THR A 902 -11.02 7.75 5.82
C THR A 902 -10.38 6.72 6.74
N LEU A 903 -10.00 5.54 6.23
CA LEU A 903 -9.26 4.54 7.01
C LEU A 903 -7.96 5.13 7.59
N TYR A 904 -7.29 6.00 6.81
CA TYR A 904 -6.14 6.75 7.28
C TYR A 904 -6.46 7.60 8.51
N LYS A 905 -7.55 8.38 8.48
CA LYS A 905 -7.93 9.25 9.61
C LYS A 905 -8.44 8.45 10.81
N MET A 906 -9.11 7.33 10.59
CA MET A 906 -9.49 6.38 11.65
C MET A 906 -8.25 5.85 12.36
N ARG A 907 -7.18 5.50 11.63
CA ARG A 907 -5.93 5.02 12.22
C ARG A 907 -5.13 6.13 12.89
N TRP A 908 -4.92 7.26 12.22
CA TRP A 908 -3.92 8.25 12.63
C TRP A 908 -4.50 9.47 13.35
N ASN A 909 -5.77 9.80 13.11
CA ASN A 909 -6.46 10.98 13.60
C ASN A 909 -5.63 12.28 13.55
N PRO A 910 -5.20 12.72 12.36
CA PRO A 910 -4.38 13.92 12.22
C PRO A 910 -5.08 15.21 12.67
N ILE A 911 -6.42 15.27 12.67
CA ILE A 911 -7.18 16.43 13.18
C ILE A 911 -6.94 16.58 14.69
N SER A 912 -7.19 15.54 15.47
CA SER A 912 -6.98 15.60 16.92
C SER A 912 -5.51 15.80 17.27
N ALA A 913 -4.59 15.15 16.55
CA ALA A 913 -3.16 15.36 16.74
C ALA A 913 -2.74 16.82 16.52
N SER A 914 -3.29 17.47 15.48
CA SER A 914 -2.98 18.86 15.14
C SER A 914 -3.57 19.85 16.15
N ILE A 915 -4.78 19.60 16.67
CA ILE A 915 -5.45 20.50 17.62
C ILE A 915 -4.89 20.34 19.04
N ASN A 916 -4.71 19.08 19.48
CA ASN A 916 -4.45 18.78 20.88
C ASN A 916 -2.97 18.51 21.19
N GLY A 917 -2.14 18.25 20.17
CA GLY A 917 -0.74 17.86 20.35
C GLY A 917 -0.54 16.43 20.89
N TYR A 918 -1.59 15.61 20.95
CA TYR A 918 -1.52 14.19 21.31
C TYR A 918 -2.46 13.33 20.44
N ALA A 919 -2.12 12.06 20.26
CA ALA A 919 -2.94 11.11 19.52
C ALA A 919 -4.15 10.69 20.36
N SER A 920 -5.33 10.71 19.76
CA SER A 920 -6.56 10.28 20.44
C SER A 920 -7.54 9.66 19.45
N HIS A 921 -8.50 8.89 19.98
CA HIS A 921 -9.63 8.34 19.21
C HIS A 921 -9.18 7.56 17.96
N GLN A 922 -8.14 6.72 18.10
CA GLN A 922 -7.62 5.89 17.03
C GLN A 922 -8.29 4.53 17.02
N TYR A 923 -8.65 4.05 15.83
CA TYR A 923 -9.36 2.78 15.68
C TYR A 923 -8.51 1.57 16.07
N ALA A 924 -7.19 1.63 15.84
CA ALA A 924 -6.28 0.51 16.06
C ALA A 924 -4.88 0.98 16.46
N THR A 925 -4.16 0.11 17.19
CA THR A 925 -2.75 0.32 17.55
C THR A 925 -1.78 -0.13 16.45
N ASP A 926 -2.16 -1.14 15.65
CA ASP A 926 -1.35 -1.64 14.53
C ASP A 926 -1.08 -0.54 13.49
N ILE A 927 0.19 -0.17 13.28
CA ILE A 927 0.60 0.82 12.28
C ILE A 927 0.19 0.45 10.86
N GLY A 928 0.07 -0.85 10.56
CA GLY A 928 -0.32 -1.36 9.25
C GLY A 928 -1.82 -1.53 9.07
N TRP A 929 -2.65 -1.21 10.07
CA TRP A 929 -4.08 -1.53 10.08
C TRP A 929 -4.80 -1.05 8.81
N ALA A 930 -4.65 0.23 8.46
CA ALA A 930 -5.33 0.81 7.30
C ALA A 930 -4.91 0.12 5.99
N SER A 931 -3.62 -0.16 5.81
CA SER A 931 -3.11 -0.87 4.62
C SER A 931 -3.59 -2.32 4.53
N LYS A 932 -3.82 -2.99 5.66
CA LYS A 932 -4.33 -4.37 5.70
C LYS A 932 -5.80 -4.47 5.25
N GLN A 933 -6.59 -3.40 5.39
CA GLN A 933 -8.02 -3.40 5.01
C GLN A 933 -8.27 -3.18 3.50
N VAL A 934 -7.41 -2.41 2.84
CA VAL A 934 -7.74 -1.81 1.53
C VAL A 934 -7.78 -2.79 0.36
N LYS A 935 -7.12 -3.94 0.47
CA LYS A 935 -7.09 -4.92 -0.63
C LYS A 935 -8.47 -5.48 -0.90
N GLN A 936 -9.25 -5.76 0.15
CA GLN A 936 -10.62 -6.24 -0.01
C GLN A 936 -11.48 -5.14 -0.64
N ILE A 937 -11.38 -3.90 -0.17
CA ILE A 937 -12.11 -2.75 -0.72
C ILE A 937 -11.80 -2.59 -2.21
N TYR A 938 -10.51 -2.53 -2.60
CA TYR A 938 -10.06 -2.45 -3.99
C TYR A 938 -10.69 -3.56 -4.85
N ASN A 939 -10.62 -4.81 -4.37
CA ASN A 939 -11.16 -5.95 -5.10
C ASN A 939 -12.68 -5.90 -5.26
N LEU A 940 -13.40 -5.30 -4.31
CA LEU A 940 -14.84 -5.14 -4.47
C LEU A 940 -15.17 -4.07 -5.51
N TYR A 941 -14.46 -2.96 -5.55
CA TYR A 941 -14.61 -1.96 -6.62
C TYR A 941 -14.27 -2.54 -8.00
N SER A 942 -13.32 -3.47 -8.10
CA SER A 942 -13.02 -4.13 -9.38
C SER A 942 -14.15 -5.02 -9.92
N LEU A 943 -15.16 -5.32 -9.11
CA LEU A 943 -16.32 -6.11 -9.54
C LEU A 943 -17.47 -5.25 -10.10
N LEU A 944 -17.34 -3.91 -10.03
CA LEU A 944 -18.35 -2.95 -10.47
C LEU A 944 -18.05 -2.39 -11.86
N ASP A 945 -19.09 -2.21 -12.66
CA ASP A 945 -19.04 -1.58 -13.98
C ASP A 945 -18.97 -0.04 -13.90
N SER A 946 -19.44 0.58 -12.81
CA SER A 946 -19.43 2.03 -12.62
C SER A 946 -19.38 2.40 -11.14
N TYR A 947 -18.60 3.44 -10.82
CA TYR A 947 -18.60 4.08 -9.51
C TYR A 947 -18.00 5.48 -9.59
N LYS A 948 -18.31 6.28 -8.58
CA LYS A 948 -17.60 7.52 -8.27
C LYS A 948 -16.96 7.39 -6.89
N MET A 949 -15.68 7.74 -6.80
CA MET A 949 -14.91 7.67 -5.57
C MET A 949 -14.10 8.94 -5.39
N THR A 950 -14.01 9.41 -4.16
CA THR A 950 -13.09 10.48 -3.77
C THR A 950 -12.00 9.91 -2.86
N LEU A 951 -10.74 10.17 -3.19
CA LEU A 951 -9.59 9.97 -2.31
C LEU A 951 -9.25 11.30 -1.64
N GLU A 952 -9.40 11.37 -0.31
CA GLU A 952 -8.96 12.51 0.49
C GLU A 952 -7.60 12.23 1.13
N ILE A 953 -6.56 12.78 0.51
CA ILE A 953 -5.17 12.50 0.81
C ILE A 953 -4.66 13.52 1.85
N PRO A 954 -4.12 13.07 3.00
CA PRO A 954 -3.58 13.97 4.01
C PRO A 954 -2.27 14.58 3.51
N LYS A 955 -2.05 15.86 3.83
CA LYS A 955 -0.84 16.60 3.49
C LYS A 955 -0.31 17.34 4.72
N TYR A 956 0.89 16.97 5.14
CA TYR A 956 1.63 17.62 6.22
C TYR A 956 2.47 18.78 5.67
N LYS A 957 2.81 19.74 6.56
CA LYS A 957 3.56 20.97 6.23
C LYS A 957 4.98 20.72 5.72
#